data_AF-A0A2J7PXZ1-F1
#
_entry.id   AF-A0A2J7PXZ1-F1
#
_cell.length_a   1.000
_cell.length_b   1.000
_cell.length_c   1.000
_cell.angle_alpha   90.00
_cell.angle_beta   90.00
_cell.angle_gamma   90.00
#
_symmetry.space_group_name_H-M   'P 1'
#
loop_
_entity.id
_entity.type
_entity.pdbx_description
1 polymer ?
#
loop_
_entity_poly.entity_id
_entity_poly.type
_entity_poly.pdbx_seq_one_letter_code
_entity_poly.pdbx_strand_id
1 'polypeptide(L)'
;MDRGYVFSLIRMYCKQISAKISSLPDAISLISLKLDFLRIICSHEHFVALNLPFGTPFMPSSAPASPSPSIASSTSQSSFISTLVGGDKVNFAELSADFRQQHFLVGLVLSDLATVLDLQNPSLHNKVVNLVRNLMTCHDCDPRYAEPECRARVAALYLPLLGIIMDVLPQLHGYQMETRGQTLFAPTLDDTEPQSGINQSVAMAIAGTSTFGQKASGTETYPSFQQNRKYGLSSETTRNLLICFLWIIKNVDKTMLKQWWTELPSQRLHQLLELLNICISCFEYKGKTAIKRCAQQNFHKTTDIKSRLEDVILGQGSARSEMMMRRKERNPPSPGWPGDRLRWRKEQMAYRPSSELPERPRAEIETDAHIEGNLATEVSFIILDTLERIVQVASQLDNLQSLLGVVLKVLLHALGRNQSTCVLQNMFATQRSLVFKFPNLLFDEETEQCADLCLRLLKHCSSSMSSVRSQASASLYLLMRQNFEIGNNFARVKMQVTMSLSSLVGTSSSVSEESLRRSLKTILVYAEKDTDLQDTTFPEQVKDLVFNLHMILSDTVKMKEFQEDPEMLMDLMYRIAKGYQNSPDLRLTWLANMAQKHMERNNHTEAAMCLVHSAALVAEYLHMLEDEPHLPIGAVGFEKITPNSLEESAVSDDVLSPEEEGVCLGKDFTESGLIGLLEQAASSFHTAGMYEAINDVYSILIPIAEANRDYKKLANIHGKLHDAFTRVEQLQGKRVFGTYFRVGFYGSKFGDLNGEEFIYKEPTLTKLPEIFSRLENFYAERFGTENIVIIKDSNAVDMSSLDPEKAYIQITYVEPYFEAYELRHRVTYFDRNFNMKRFVYATPFTPGGRAHGELHEQYKRKTILTTANHFPYVKTRIQVIDRKQIVLTPIEVAIEDIQKKTTELAQATQQEPPDPKILQMVLQGCIGTTVNQGPMEIAVVFLSELLDGQKPATKLQNKLRLCFKDFSKKCADALRKNKNLIGADQRDYQRELERNYHRFTGRLMPLITINNVERFLHSSH
;
A
#
# COMPACT_ATOMS: atom_id res chain seq x y z
N MET A 1 69.59 -22.61 -0.40
CA MET A 1 69.44 -21.15 -0.54
C MET A 1 69.38 -20.54 0.85
N ASP A 2 70.22 -19.54 1.13
CA ASP A 2 70.08 -18.74 2.34
C ASP A 2 68.81 -17.86 2.20
N ARG A 3 67.78 -18.19 2.97
CA ARG A 3 66.49 -17.48 2.97
C ARG A 3 66.65 -16.02 3.40
N GLY A 4 67.57 -15.75 4.33
CA GLY A 4 67.86 -14.40 4.81
C GLY A 4 68.45 -13.53 3.70
N TYR A 5 69.33 -14.10 2.87
CA TYR A 5 69.88 -13.42 1.70
C TYR A 5 68.79 -13.09 0.66
N VAL A 6 67.89 -14.03 0.35
CA VAL A 6 66.78 -13.80 -0.60
C VAL A 6 65.80 -12.75 -0.09
N PHE A 7 65.40 -12.79 1.20
CA PHE A 7 64.55 -11.76 1.79
C PHE A 7 65.25 -10.40 1.87
N SER A 8 66.56 -10.36 2.11
CA SER A 8 67.34 -9.12 2.05
C SER A 8 67.35 -8.52 0.64
N LEU A 9 67.50 -9.33 -0.41
CA LEU A 9 67.40 -8.89 -1.80
C LEU A 9 66.01 -8.35 -2.14
N ILE A 10 64.95 -9.05 -1.74
CA ILE A 10 63.56 -8.61 -1.93
C ILE A 10 63.34 -7.28 -1.20
N ARG A 11 63.78 -7.16 0.06
CA ARG A 11 63.68 -5.93 0.86
C ARG A 11 64.43 -4.77 0.21
N MET A 12 65.65 -5.02 -0.29
CA MET A 12 66.47 -4.00 -0.96
C MET A 12 65.79 -3.52 -2.24
N TYR A 13 65.27 -4.43 -3.06
CA TYR A 13 64.53 -4.13 -4.27
C TYR A 13 63.26 -3.31 -3.98
N CYS A 14 62.44 -3.76 -3.03
CA CYS A 14 61.22 -3.06 -2.61
C CYS A 14 61.53 -1.67 -2.05
N LYS A 15 62.62 -1.50 -1.29
CA LYS A 15 63.07 -0.21 -0.75
C LYS A 15 63.50 0.76 -1.86
N GLN A 16 64.29 0.29 -2.83
CA GLN A 16 64.74 1.10 -3.96
C GLN A 16 63.57 1.54 -4.86
N ILE A 17 62.64 0.63 -5.15
CA ILE A 17 61.45 0.96 -5.94
C ILE A 17 60.53 1.92 -5.20
N SER A 18 60.29 1.71 -3.90
CA SER A 18 59.45 2.61 -3.11
C SER A 18 60.04 4.02 -3.04
N ALA A 19 61.37 4.14 -2.88
CA ALA A 19 62.06 5.44 -2.93
C ALA A 19 61.89 6.16 -4.28
N LYS A 20 61.92 5.41 -5.39
CA LYS A 20 61.66 5.98 -6.73
C LYS A 20 60.20 6.37 -6.93
N ILE A 21 59.25 5.57 -6.42
CA ILE A 21 57.80 5.89 -6.46
C ILE A 21 57.52 7.21 -5.73
N SER A 22 58.14 7.45 -4.57
CA SER A 22 57.96 8.70 -3.81
C SER A 22 58.57 9.95 -4.47
N SER A 23 59.51 9.77 -5.42
CA SER A 23 60.18 10.87 -6.11
C SER A 23 59.48 11.35 -7.40
N LEU A 24 58.51 10.58 -7.92
CA LEU A 24 57.86 10.82 -9.21
C LEU A 24 56.35 11.10 -9.02
N PRO A 25 55.81 12.20 -9.57
CA PRO A 25 54.41 12.59 -9.38
C PRO A 25 53.39 11.69 -10.11
N ASP A 26 53.82 10.80 -11.02
CA ASP A 26 52.94 9.91 -11.79
C ASP A 26 53.50 8.46 -11.87
N ALA A 27 53.68 7.83 -10.70
CA ALA A 27 54.38 6.55 -10.55
C ALA A 27 53.52 5.29 -10.84
N ILE A 28 52.40 5.41 -11.55
CA ILE A 28 51.43 4.33 -11.79
C ILE A 28 52.10 3.08 -12.40
N SER A 29 52.97 3.26 -13.39
CA SER A 29 53.70 2.17 -14.07
C SER A 29 54.71 1.48 -13.16
N LEU A 30 55.39 2.21 -12.27
CA LEU A 30 56.34 1.66 -11.30
C LEU A 30 55.62 0.83 -10.23
N ILE A 31 54.46 1.30 -9.76
CA ILE A 31 53.60 0.56 -8.84
C ILE A 31 53.09 -0.72 -9.51
N SER A 32 52.62 -0.62 -10.77
CA SER A 32 52.20 -1.77 -11.57
C SER A 32 53.29 -2.84 -11.70
N LEU A 33 54.54 -2.45 -11.95
CA LEU A 33 55.69 -3.36 -12.03
C LEU A 33 56.05 -3.98 -10.67
N LYS A 34 55.98 -3.19 -9.59
CA LYS A 34 56.17 -3.70 -8.22
C LYS A 34 55.16 -4.81 -7.90
N LEU A 35 53.90 -4.63 -8.29
CA LEU A 35 52.84 -5.62 -8.09
C LEU A 35 53.06 -6.89 -8.93
N ASP A 36 53.55 -6.77 -10.17
CA ASP A 36 53.91 -7.94 -10.99
C ASP A 36 55.07 -8.73 -10.37
N PHE A 37 56.08 -8.04 -9.86
CA PHE A 37 57.19 -8.66 -9.15
C PHE A 37 56.71 -9.44 -7.92
N LEU A 38 55.83 -8.84 -7.12
CA LEU A 38 55.25 -9.51 -5.95
C LEU A 38 54.38 -10.70 -6.35
N ARG A 39 53.59 -10.59 -7.42
CA ARG A 39 52.80 -11.71 -7.94
C ARG A 39 53.68 -12.91 -8.27
N ILE A 40 54.81 -12.67 -8.94
CA ILE A 40 55.75 -13.73 -9.32
C ILE A 40 56.35 -14.39 -8.07
N ILE A 41 56.83 -13.60 -7.11
CA ILE A 41 57.42 -14.16 -5.88
C ILE A 41 56.39 -14.92 -5.06
N CYS A 42 55.19 -14.37 -4.91
CA CYS A 42 54.14 -14.97 -4.08
C CYS A 42 53.51 -16.22 -4.71
N SER A 43 53.65 -16.41 -6.03
CA SER A 43 53.23 -17.65 -6.72
C SER A 43 54.14 -18.86 -6.46
N HIS A 44 55.21 -18.70 -5.68
CA HIS A 44 56.14 -19.79 -5.37
C HIS A 44 55.48 -20.86 -4.48
N GLU A 45 55.75 -22.13 -4.76
CA GLU A 45 55.13 -23.29 -4.10
C GLU A 45 55.23 -23.28 -2.56
N HIS A 46 56.36 -22.79 -2.04
CA HIS A 46 56.64 -22.70 -0.60
C HIS A 46 56.18 -21.40 0.07
N PHE A 47 55.32 -20.60 -0.56
CA PHE A 47 54.86 -19.31 -0.03
C PHE A 47 54.36 -19.41 1.43
N VAL A 48 53.49 -20.37 1.75
CA VAL A 48 52.97 -20.54 3.12
C VAL A 48 54.09 -20.88 4.11
N ALA A 49 54.94 -21.86 3.77
CA ALA A 49 56.06 -22.29 4.62
C ALA A 49 57.12 -21.20 4.86
N LEU A 50 57.23 -20.24 3.94
CA LEU A 50 58.12 -19.09 4.06
C LEU A 50 57.55 -17.95 4.92
N ASN A 51 56.25 -17.98 5.21
CA ASN A 51 55.58 -17.01 6.06
C ASN A 51 55.31 -17.53 7.47
N LEU A 52 55.48 -18.81 7.79
CA LEU A 52 55.28 -19.33 9.15
C LEU A 52 56.50 -19.02 10.04
N PRO A 53 56.32 -18.66 11.33
CA PRO A 53 57.42 -18.45 12.25
C PRO A 53 58.24 -19.73 12.44
N PHE A 54 59.57 -19.59 12.50
CA PHE A 54 60.49 -20.71 12.68
C PHE A 54 60.36 -21.27 14.11
N GLY A 55 59.82 -22.49 14.21
CA GLY A 55 59.73 -23.26 15.44
C GLY A 55 58.45 -22.97 16.24
N THR A 56 57.43 -23.81 16.06
CA THR A 56 56.25 -23.84 16.94
C THR A 56 55.89 -25.30 17.29
N PRO A 57 55.16 -25.55 18.40
CA PRO A 57 54.89 -26.89 18.94
C PRO A 57 54.09 -27.83 18.02
N PHE A 58 53.65 -27.35 16.86
CA PHE A 58 52.92 -28.14 15.86
C PHE A 58 53.85 -28.92 14.91
N MET A 59 55.18 -28.82 15.06
CA MET A 59 56.15 -29.71 14.41
C MET A 59 57.20 -30.20 15.42
N PRO A 60 57.12 -31.47 15.90
CA PRO A 60 58.26 -32.09 16.56
C PRO A 60 59.38 -32.29 15.52
N SER A 61 60.50 -31.61 15.72
CA SER A 61 61.71 -31.82 14.91
C SER A 61 62.17 -33.27 15.04
N SER A 62 62.18 -34.01 13.92
CA SER A 62 62.92 -35.26 13.79
C SER A 62 64.31 -35.06 13.15
N ALA A 63 64.83 -33.84 13.13
CA ALA A 63 66.19 -33.57 12.63
C ALA A 63 67.13 -33.21 13.81
N PRO A 64 68.29 -33.88 13.94
CA PRO A 64 69.26 -33.56 14.99
C PRO A 64 69.88 -32.18 14.78
N ALA A 65 70.17 -31.50 15.88
CA ALA A 65 70.90 -30.25 15.90
C ALA A 65 72.24 -30.37 15.15
N SER A 66 72.57 -29.37 14.33
CA SER A 66 73.86 -29.30 13.65
C SER A 66 75.00 -29.05 14.65
N PRO A 67 76.23 -29.56 14.41
CA PRO A 67 77.30 -29.59 15.42
C PRO A 67 78.09 -28.29 15.59
N SER A 68 77.67 -27.18 14.99
CA SER A 68 78.50 -25.95 14.94
C SER A 68 77.67 -24.72 15.34
N PRO A 69 77.78 -24.24 16.59
CA PRO A 69 77.15 -22.98 16.99
C PRO A 69 77.98 -21.82 16.43
N SER A 70 77.37 -20.97 15.60
CA SER A 70 77.95 -19.70 15.19
C SER A 70 77.71 -18.64 16.28
N ILE A 71 78.78 -17.95 16.64
CA ILE A 71 78.93 -17.02 17.79
C ILE A 71 78.00 -15.78 17.71
N ALA A 72 77.27 -15.59 16.62
CA ALA A 72 76.31 -14.48 16.46
C ALA A 72 74.91 -14.76 17.05
N SER A 73 74.68 -15.92 17.67
CA SER A 73 73.35 -16.36 18.15
C SER A 73 73.16 -16.34 19.67
N SER A 74 74.18 -15.94 20.45
CA SER A 74 74.09 -15.90 21.92
C SER A 74 73.36 -14.67 22.47
N THR A 75 73.30 -13.56 21.73
CA THR A 75 72.62 -12.33 22.17
C THR A 75 71.10 -12.35 21.89
N SER A 76 70.60 -13.36 21.19
CA SER A 76 69.22 -13.47 20.70
C SER A 76 68.38 -14.50 21.47
N GLN A 77 68.84 -14.99 22.62
CA GLN A 77 68.06 -15.93 23.43
C GLN A 77 66.97 -15.24 24.26
N SER A 78 66.99 -13.91 24.40
CA SER A 78 65.95 -13.15 25.12
C SER A 78 64.66 -12.94 24.32
N SER A 79 64.63 -13.21 23.02
CA SER A 79 63.43 -13.04 22.18
C SER A 79 62.64 -14.33 21.94
N PHE A 80 63.15 -15.50 22.34
CA PHE A 80 62.49 -16.80 22.13
C PHE A 80 61.41 -17.14 23.18
N ILE A 81 61.36 -16.41 24.32
CA ILE A 81 60.52 -16.77 25.47
C ILE A 81 59.29 -15.84 25.63
N SER A 82 59.24 -14.68 24.96
CA SER A 82 58.14 -13.72 25.17
C SER A 82 56.81 -14.07 24.47
N THR A 83 56.77 -15.10 23.63
CA THR A 83 55.55 -15.49 22.87
C THR A 83 54.76 -16.63 23.53
N LEU A 84 55.19 -17.09 24.71
CA LEU A 84 54.60 -18.27 25.41
C LEU A 84 53.59 -17.93 26.52
N VAL A 85 53.11 -16.70 26.64
CA VAL A 85 52.02 -16.36 27.57
C VAL A 85 50.78 -15.97 26.77
N GLY A 86 49.69 -16.71 26.99
CA GLY A 86 48.41 -16.59 26.30
C GLY A 86 47.61 -15.31 26.57
N GLY A 87 48.21 -14.14 26.38
CA GLY A 87 47.56 -12.82 26.50
C GLY A 87 47.41 -12.08 25.17
N ASP A 88 48.46 -12.02 24.33
CA ASP A 88 48.49 -11.05 23.20
C ASP A 88 48.31 -11.69 21.82
N LYS A 89 47.28 -12.52 21.63
CA LYS A 89 46.96 -13.08 20.30
C LYS A 89 46.38 -12.05 19.33
N VAL A 90 45.90 -10.90 19.82
CA VAL A 90 45.24 -9.87 19.00
C VAL A 90 46.20 -8.93 18.29
N ASN A 91 47.45 -8.79 18.76
CA ASN A 91 48.51 -8.05 18.04
C ASN A 91 48.87 -8.67 16.66
N PHE A 92 48.39 -9.88 16.39
CA PHE A 92 48.51 -10.57 15.09
C PHE A 92 47.33 -10.33 14.15
N ALA A 93 46.24 -9.69 14.61
CA ALA A 93 45.09 -9.35 13.80
C ALA A 93 45.22 -7.98 13.11
N GLU A 94 46.15 -7.14 13.55
CA GLU A 94 46.48 -5.85 12.93
C GLU A 94 47.80 -5.91 12.14
N LEU A 95 47.95 -5.05 11.12
CA LEU A 95 49.15 -4.98 10.28
C LEU A 95 50.32 -4.28 11.01
N SER A 96 50.70 -4.81 12.18
CA SER A 96 51.73 -4.28 13.08
C SER A 96 53.15 -4.47 12.55
N ALA A 97 54.11 -3.75 13.12
CA ALA A 97 55.53 -3.90 12.77
C ALA A 97 56.04 -5.31 13.07
N ASP A 98 55.53 -5.95 14.13
CA ASP A 98 55.87 -7.31 14.54
C ASP A 98 55.27 -8.33 13.58
N PHE A 99 54.03 -8.13 13.14
CA PHE A 99 53.39 -8.96 12.11
C PHE A 99 54.19 -8.96 10.80
N ARG A 100 54.65 -7.78 10.34
CA ARG A 100 55.47 -7.66 9.11
C ARG A 100 56.86 -8.28 9.25
N GLN A 101 57.40 -8.36 10.46
CA GLN A 101 58.67 -9.01 10.72
C GLN A 101 58.55 -10.54 10.73
N GLN A 102 57.45 -11.06 11.28
CA GLN A 102 57.22 -12.51 11.37
C GLN A 102 56.67 -13.09 10.06
N HIS A 103 55.77 -12.38 9.38
CA HIS A 103 55.11 -12.80 8.14
C HIS A 103 55.53 -11.89 6.98
N PHE A 104 56.81 -11.93 6.61
CA PHE A 104 57.42 -10.94 5.71
C PHE A 104 56.74 -10.81 4.34
N LEU A 105 56.47 -11.91 3.63
CA LEU A 105 55.90 -11.82 2.27
C LEU A 105 54.41 -11.44 2.30
N VAL A 106 53.62 -12.03 3.20
CA VAL A 106 52.19 -11.70 3.38
C VAL A 106 52.02 -10.26 3.86
N GLY A 107 52.81 -9.84 4.86
CA GLY A 107 52.82 -8.47 5.37
C GLY A 107 53.20 -7.44 4.31
N LEU A 108 54.08 -7.80 3.36
CA LEU A 108 54.47 -6.91 2.26
C LEU A 108 53.36 -6.81 1.19
N VAL A 109 52.66 -7.90 0.86
CA VAL A 109 51.49 -7.88 -0.03
C VAL A 109 50.33 -7.09 0.57
N LEU A 110 50.01 -7.29 1.86
CA LEU A 110 48.94 -6.56 2.56
C LEU A 110 49.28 -5.07 2.75
N SER A 111 50.55 -4.74 3.00
CA SER A 111 50.99 -3.33 3.05
C SER A 111 50.88 -2.64 1.69
N ASP A 112 51.22 -3.34 0.60
CA ASP A 112 51.05 -2.79 -0.76
C ASP A 112 49.56 -2.71 -1.16
N LEU A 113 48.72 -3.63 -0.67
CA LEU A 113 47.26 -3.53 -0.81
C LEU A 113 46.71 -2.28 -0.12
N ALA A 114 47.03 -2.05 1.16
CA ALA A 114 46.54 -0.89 1.89
C ALA A 114 46.97 0.43 1.22
N THR A 115 48.24 0.53 0.80
CA THR A 115 48.75 1.73 0.14
C THR A 115 48.14 1.96 -1.25
N VAL A 116 47.90 0.92 -2.03
CA VAL A 116 47.29 1.05 -3.37
C VAL A 116 45.79 1.33 -3.30
N LEU A 117 45.08 0.83 -2.27
CA LEU A 117 43.68 1.16 -2.06
C LEU A 117 43.47 2.65 -1.75
N ASP A 118 44.46 3.33 -1.14
CA ASP A 118 44.42 4.78 -0.95
C ASP A 118 44.72 5.60 -2.21
N LEU A 119 45.31 5.00 -3.24
CA LEU A 119 45.60 5.67 -4.52
C LEU A 119 44.35 5.75 -5.40
N GLN A 120 44.17 6.85 -6.13
CA GLN A 120 43.02 7.05 -7.02
C GLN A 120 43.24 6.39 -8.41
N ASN A 121 43.33 5.05 -8.49
CA ASN A 121 43.47 4.37 -9.78
C ASN A 121 42.76 3.00 -9.86
N PRO A 122 41.66 2.86 -10.64
CA PRO A 122 40.87 1.64 -10.71
C PRO A 122 41.59 0.46 -11.39
N SER A 123 42.57 0.73 -12.26
CA SER A 123 43.35 -0.33 -12.91
C SER A 123 44.35 -0.97 -11.93
N LEU A 124 44.95 -0.17 -11.06
CA LEU A 124 45.82 -0.65 -9.99
C LEU A 124 45.01 -1.38 -8.91
N HIS A 125 43.84 -0.86 -8.52
CA HIS A 125 42.93 -1.54 -7.59
C HIS A 125 42.56 -2.95 -8.06
N ASN A 126 42.18 -3.09 -9.33
CA ASN A 126 41.93 -4.41 -9.95
C ASN A 126 43.15 -5.32 -9.86
N LYS A 127 44.35 -4.79 -10.13
CA LYS A 127 45.58 -5.59 -10.15
C LYS A 127 45.95 -6.13 -8.77
N VAL A 128 45.87 -5.31 -7.71
CA VAL A 128 46.25 -5.75 -6.34
C VAL A 128 45.20 -6.65 -5.72
N VAL A 129 43.91 -6.35 -5.91
CA VAL A 129 42.83 -7.22 -5.41
C VAL A 129 42.87 -8.58 -6.10
N ASN A 130 43.12 -8.63 -7.41
CA ASN A 130 43.29 -9.90 -8.12
C ASN A 130 44.54 -10.67 -7.68
N LEU A 131 45.63 -9.99 -7.31
CA LEU A 131 46.81 -10.65 -6.75
C LEU A 131 46.45 -11.42 -5.46
N VAL A 132 45.80 -10.75 -4.51
CA VAL A 132 45.39 -11.38 -3.24
C VAL A 132 44.39 -12.51 -3.48
N ARG A 133 43.36 -12.26 -4.31
CA ARG A 133 42.37 -13.28 -4.68
C ARG A 133 43.03 -14.52 -5.28
N ASN A 134 43.92 -14.34 -6.25
CA ASN A 134 44.59 -15.46 -6.93
C ASN A 134 45.47 -16.25 -5.96
N LEU A 135 46.14 -15.60 -5.01
CA LEU A 135 46.92 -16.31 -3.97
C LEU A 135 46.00 -17.19 -3.10
N MET A 136 44.87 -16.65 -2.65
CA MET A 136 43.90 -17.40 -1.87
C MET A 136 43.31 -18.57 -2.67
N THR A 137 43.00 -18.37 -3.96
CA THR A 137 42.57 -19.44 -4.85
C THR A 137 43.65 -20.53 -5.00
N CYS A 138 44.91 -20.16 -5.14
CA CYS A 138 46.01 -21.13 -5.20
C CYS A 138 46.12 -21.95 -3.89
N HIS A 139 45.89 -21.34 -2.73
CA HIS A 139 45.89 -22.04 -1.45
C HIS A 139 44.69 -22.98 -1.27
N ASP A 140 43.52 -22.60 -1.78
CA ASP A 140 42.31 -23.41 -1.72
C ASP A 140 42.37 -24.62 -2.66
N CYS A 141 43.01 -24.46 -3.83
CA CYS A 141 43.26 -25.54 -4.79
C CYS A 141 44.39 -26.51 -4.40
N ASP A 142 45.22 -26.17 -3.40
CA ASP A 142 46.36 -26.98 -3.00
C ASP A 142 45.90 -28.12 -2.06
N PRO A 143 46.05 -29.39 -2.45
CA PRO A 143 45.58 -30.53 -1.64
C PRO A 143 46.29 -30.61 -0.27
N ARG A 144 47.47 -30.00 -0.11
CA ARG A 144 48.21 -29.99 1.17
C ARG A 144 47.47 -29.22 2.28
N TYR A 145 46.57 -28.31 1.91
CA TYR A 145 45.79 -27.50 2.85
C TYR A 145 44.29 -27.83 2.82
N ALA A 146 43.93 -29.03 2.32
CA ALA A 146 42.55 -29.50 2.30
C ALA A 146 41.98 -29.73 3.72
N GLU A 147 42.84 -30.12 4.68
CA GLU A 147 42.46 -30.31 6.08
C GLU A 147 42.01 -29.00 6.74
N PRO A 148 40.89 -29.00 7.50
CA PRO A 148 40.31 -27.78 8.06
C PRO A 148 41.24 -27.07 9.05
N GLU A 149 42.04 -27.81 9.84
CA GLU A 149 43.01 -27.21 10.77
C GLU A 149 44.20 -26.54 10.05
N CYS A 150 44.64 -27.11 8.92
CA CYS A 150 45.66 -26.51 8.07
C CYS A 150 45.11 -25.25 7.40
N ARG A 151 43.87 -25.31 6.90
CA ARG A 151 43.21 -24.17 6.27
C ARG A 151 42.97 -23.01 7.24
N ALA A 152 42.60 -23.30 8.49
CA ALA A 152 42.45 -22.28 9.53
C ALA A 152 43.77 -21.55 9.84
N ARG A 153 44.89 -22.28 9.88
CA ARG A 153 46.22 -21.69 10.05
C ARG A 153 46.64 -20.82 8.87
N VAL A 154 46.31 -21.21 7.64
CA VAL A 154 46.55 -20.38 6.44
C VAL A 154 45.67 -19.14 6.46
N ALA A 155 44.39 -19.26 6.83
CA ALA A 155 43.47 -18.13 6.92
C ALA A 155 43.89 -17.12 8.00
N ALA A 156 44.48 -17.58 9.11
CA ALA A 156 45.02 -16.73 10.16
C ALA A 156 46.13 -15.76 9.67
N LEU A 157 46.91 -16.16 8.65
CA LEU A 157 47.92 -15.28 8.03
C LEU A 157 47.30 -14.06 7.34
N TYR A 158 46.02 -14.12 6.97
CA TYR A 158 45.33 -13.04 6.27
C TYR A 158 44.41 -12.22 7.18
N LEU A 159 44.38 -12.46 8.50
CA LEU A 159 43.53 -11.70 9.44
C LEU A 159 43.66 -10.17 9.32
N PRO A 160 44.86 -9.57 9.12
CA PRO A 160 44.99 -8.12 8.93
C PRO A 160 44.25 -7.57 7.71
N LEU A 161 43.87 -8.43 6.74
CA LEU A 161 43.03 -8.02 5.62
C LEU A 161 41.64 -7.57 6.09
N LEU A 162 41.10 -8.14 7.18
CA LEU A 162 39.81 -7.73 7.73
C LEU A 162 39.84 -6.27 8.18
N GLY A 163 40.89 -5.85 8.90
CA GLY A 163 41.09 -4.46 9.32
C GLY A 163 41.25 -3.51 8.13
N ILE A 164 42.06 -3.89 7.13
CA ILE A 164 42.27 -3.07 5.91
C ILE A 164 40.94 -2.87 5.15
N ILE A 165 40.10 -3.90 5.03
CA ILE A 165 38.82 -3.80 4.35
C ILE A 165 37.84 -2.91 5.13
N MET A 166 37.86 -2.98 6.46
CA MET A 166 37.06 -2.10 7.32
C MET A 166 37.49 -0.63 7.22
N ASP A 167 38.78 -0.34 7.03
CA ASP A 167 39.29 1.02 6.83
C ASP A 167 38.90 1.59 5.45
N VAL A 168 38.71 0.72 4.44
CA VAL A 168 38.37 1.09 3.06
C VAL A 168 36.84 1.10 2.83
N LEU A 169 36.05 0.82 3.86
CA LEU A 169 34.59 0.71 3.81
C LEU A 169 33.89 1.91 3.11
N PRO A 170 34.28 3.18 3.33
CA PRO A 170 33.66 4.32 2.66
C PRO A 170 33.86 4.38 1.13
N GLN A 171 34.84 3.63 0.61
CA GLN A 171 35.21 3.60 -0.80
C GLN A 171 34.57 2.43 -1.55
N LEU A 172 33.89 1.50 -0.87
CA LEU A 172 33.29 0.32 -1.48
C LEU A 172 32.06 0.68 -2.33
N HIS A 173 31.91 -0.03 -3.45
CA HIS A 173 30.74 0.11 -4.32
C HIS A 173 29.47 -0.36 -3.61
N GLY A 174 28.57 0.58 -3.26
CA GLY A 174 27.32 0.30 -2.55
C GLY A 174 27.14 1.07 -1.23
N TYR A 175 28.23 1.61 -0.66
CA TYR A 175 28.21 2.32 0.61
C TYR A 175 27.24 3.54 0.61
N GLN A 176 27.27 4.38 -0.44
CA GLN A 176 26.39 5.57 -0.55
C GLN A 176 24.90 5.27 -0.81
N MET A 177 24.57 4.10 -1.37
CA MET A 177 23.18 3.71 -1.63
C MET A 177 22.47 3.27 -0.34
N GLU A 178 23.21 2.78 0.66
CA GLU A 178 22.65 2.28 1.92
C GLU A 178 22.59 3.36 3.01
N THR A 179 23.54 4.31 3.10
CA THR A 179 23.46 5.43 4.06
C THR A 179 22.33 6.41 3.76
N ARG A 180 21.86 6.47 2.50
CA ARG A 180 20.66 7.21 2.06
C ARG A 180 19.42 6.31 1.93
N GLY A 181 19.55 5.03 2.27
CA GLY A 181 18.54 3.98 2.06
C GLY A 181 17.38 3.96 3.07
N GLN A 182 17.14 5.06 3.81
CA GLN A 182 15.88 5.25 4.54
C GLN A 182 14.68 5.49 3.60
N THR A 183 14.89 5.54 2.27
CA THR A 183 13.82 5.64 1.27
C THR A 183 14.08 4.71 0.09
N LEU A 184 13.81 3.41 0.25
CA LEU A 184 13.85 2.44 -0.85
C LEU A 184 12.49 2.36 -1.57
N PHE A 185 12.13 3.41 -2.32
CA PHE A 185 11.24 3.31 -3.48
C PHE A 185 11.49 4.49 -4.43
N ALA A 186 12.48 4.35 -5.32
CA ALA A 186 12.57 5.14 -6.55
C ALA A 186 12.86 4.17 -7.70
N PRO A 187 11.89 3.93 -8.62
CA PRO A 187 12.19 3.17 -9.82
C PRO A 187 13.10 4.01 -10.73
N THR A 188 14.08 3.34 -11.32
CA THR A 188 14.91 3.89 -12.39
C THR A 188 14.01 4.35 -13.53
N LEU A 189 14.02 5.66 -13.80
CA LEU A 189 13.40 6.28 -14.97
C LEU A 189 14.10 5.77 -16.24
N ASP A 190 13.53 4.73 -16.84
CA ASP A 190 13.57 4.45 -18.28
C ASP A 190 12.64 3.27 -18.54
N ASP A 191 11.34 3.55 -18.61
CA ASP A 191 10.34 2.76 -19.35
C ASP A 191 9.12 3.66 -19.57
N THR A 192 9.06 4.26 -20.76
CA THR A 192 8.00 5.17 -21.19
C THR A 192 6.83 4.37 -21.73
N GLU A 193 5.90 3.94 -20.88
CA GLU A 193 4.53 3.60 -21.30
C GLU A 193 3.51 4.08 -20.24
N PRO A 194 2.39 4.71 -20.64
CA PRO A 194 1.39 5.20 -19.70
C PRO A 194 0.47 4.05 -19.29
N GLN A 195 0.67 3.49 -18.09
CA GLN A 195 -0.31 2.58 -17.49
C GLN A 195 -1.08 3.26 -16.36
N SER A 196 -2.39 3.34 -16.55
CA SER A 196 -3.39 3.72 -15.57
C SER A 196 -3.45 2.68 -14.45
N GLY A 197 -2.76 2.97 -13.35
CA GLY A 197 -2.85 2.27 -12.07
C GLY A 197 -2.83 3.28 -10.92
N ILE A 198 -3.23 2.85 -9.73
CA ILE A 198 -3.37 3.64 -8.49
C ILE A 198 -2.25 4.68 -8.37
N ASN A 199 -2.62 5.97 -8.22
CA ASN A 199 -1.69 7.10 -8.11
C ASN A 199 -0.52 6.77 -7.18
N GLN A 200 0.71 6.96 -7.63
CA GLN A 200 1.92 6.64 -6.85
C GLN A 200 1.98 7.40 -5.51
N SER A 201 1.28 8.53 -5.40
CA SER A 201 1.06 9.24 -4.12
C SER A 201 0.24 8.42 -3.11
N VAL A 202 -0.75 7.65 -3.56
CA VAL A 202 -1.58 6.78 -2.74
C VAL A 202 -0.76 5.58 -2.26
N ALA A 203 0.07 4.98 -3.13
CA ALA A 203 0.97 3.89 -2.71
C ALA A 203 2.02 4.35 -1.68
N MET A 204 2.54 5.58 -1.80
CA MET A 204 3.49 6.17 -0.85
C MET A 204 2.84 6.58 0.48
N ALA A 205 1.60 7.08 0.46
CA ALA A 205 0.82 7.36 1.67
C ALA A 205 0.44 6.06 2.41
N ILE A 206 0.10 5.00 1.66
CA ILE A 206 -0.16 3.66 2.19
C ILE A 206 1.12 3.03 2.79
N ALA A 207 2.31 3.39 2.29
CA ALA A 207 3.59 2.87 2.76
C ALA A 207 4.16 3.56 4.02
N GLY A 208 3.42 4.48 4.66
CA GLY A 208 3.83 5.14 5.91
C GLY A 208 5.12 5.97 5.83
N THR A 209 5.66 6.19 4.63
CA THR A 209 7.01 6.75 4.46
C THR A 209 7.03 8.28 4.58
N SER A 210 5.87 8.93 4.68
CA SER A 210 5.73 10.38 4.89
C SER A 210 5.42 10.79 6.33
N THR A 211 5.26 9.83 7.28
CA THR A 211 4.74 10.12 8.63
C THR A 211 5.73 9.94 9.77
N PHE A 212 6.94 9.42 9.54
CA PHE A 212 8.03 9.52 10.53
C PHE A 212 8.72 10.88 10.39
N GLY A 213 8.20 11.86 11.13
CA GLY A 213 8.83 13.16 11.29
C GLY A 213 10.21 13.01 11.93
N GLN A 214 11.27 13.16 11.12
CA GLN A 214 12.52 13.68 11.64
C GLN A 214 12.21 15.04 12.25
N LYS A 215 12.24 15.13 13.59
CA LYS A 215 12.45 16.40 14.28
C LYS A 215 13.67 17.04 13.64
N ALA A 216 13.47 18.10 12.87
CA ALA A 216 14.52 19.04 12.54
C ALA A 216 14.90 19.77 13.83
N SER A 217 15.64 19.11 14.72
CA SER A 217 16.32 19.79 15.80
C SER A 217 17.33 20.71 15.16
N GLY A 218 17.20 22.02 15.41
CA GLY A 218 18.20 23.00 15.04
C GLY A 218 19.56 22.58 15.59
N THR A 219 20.43 22.08 14.72
CA THR A 219 21.85 21.96 15.01
C THR A 219 22.52 23.21 14.47
N GLU A 220 22.94 24.02 15.42
CA GLU A 220 23.91 25.08 15.29
C GLU A 220 25.06 24.66 14.36
N THR A 221 25.38 25.58 13.47
CA THR A 221 26.44 25.49 12.48
C THR A 221 27.80 25.39 13.16
N TYR A 222 28.21 24.20 13.58
CA TYR A 222 29.60 23.89 13.85
C TYR A 222 30.29 23.46 12.55
N PRO A 223 31.44 24.04 12.18
CA PRO A 223 32.11 23.75 10.92
C PRO A 223 32.79 22.37 10.99
N SER A 224 32.09 21.33 10.52
CA SER A 224 32.71 20.02 10.29
C SER A 224 33.67 20.10 9.10
N PHE A 225 34.94 19.80 9.38
CA PHE A 225 36.05 19.68 8.43
C PHE A 225 35.66 18.98 7.12
N GLN A 226 35.98 19.64 6.00
CA GLN A 226 35.99 19.05 4.66
C GLN A 226 36.98 17.87 4.63
N GLN A 227 36.49 16.62 4.70
CA GLN A 227 37.27 15.47 4.24
C GLN A 227 37.03 15.27 2.74
N ASN A 228 38.13 15.29 1.98
CA ASN A 228 38.22 15.09 0.53
C ASN A 228 37.37 13.92 0.03
N ARG A 229 36.55 14.17 -1.00
CA ARG A 229 35.82 13.15 -1.76
C ARG A 229 36.80 12.12 -2.36
N LYS A 230 36.88 10.91 -1.79
CA LYS A 230 37.54 9.74 -2.43
C LYS A 230 36.58 9.14 -3.47
N TYR A 231 37.06 8.83 -4.68
CA TYR A 231 36.30 8.11 -5.72
C TYR A 231 36.06 6.64 -5.30
N GLY A 232 34.88 6.09 -5.60
CA GLY A 232 34.52 4.71 -5.21
C GLY A 232 35.18 3.63 -6.08
N LEU A 233 35.44 2.47 -5.48
CA LEU A 233 35.92 1.24 -6.11
C LEU A 233 34.92 0.74 -7.16
N SER A 234 35.40 0.04 -8.20
CA SER A 234 34.51 -0.60 -9.18
C SER A 234 33.69 -1.74 -8.56
N SER A 235 32.54 -2.08 -9.16
CA SER A 235 31.69 -3.19 -8.69
C SER A 235 32.43 -4.53 -8.69
N GLU A 236 33.26 -4.80 -9.71
CA GLU A 236 34.03 -6.05 -9.82
C GLU A 236 35.17 -6.12 -8.80
N THR A 237 35.92 -5.03 -8.59
CA THR A 237 36.97 -4.96 -7.55
C THR A 237 36.38 -5.15 -6.16
N THR A 238 35.23 -4.54 -5.89
CA THR A 238 34.52 -4.65 -4.62
C THR A 238 34.10 -6.10 -4.38
N ARG A 239 33.48 -6.75 -5.38
CA ARG A 239 33.09 -8.17 -5.29
C ARG A 239 34.29 -9.08 -5.03
N ASN A 240 35.41 -8.89 -5.73
CA ASN A 240 36.61 -9.70 -5.52
C ASN A 240 37.22 -9.51 -4.12
N LEU A 241 37.21 -8.28 -3.60
CA LEU A 241 37.71 -7.98 -2.26
C LEU A 241 36.80 -8.61 -1.18
N LEU A 242 35.48 -8.54 -1.36
CA LEU A 242 34.52 -9.16 -0.45
C LEU A 242 34.56 -10.69 -0.48
N ILE A 243 34.86 -11.33 -1.62
CA ILE A 243 35.13 -12.78 -1.67
C ILE A 243 36.32 -13.13 -0.76
N CYS A 244 37.40 -12.34 -0.82
CA CYS A 244 38.57 -12.54 0.03
C CYS A 244 38.20 -12.39 1.52
N PHE A 245 37.42 -11.38 1.87
CA PHE A 245 36.89 -11.19 3.21
C PHE A 245 36.07 -12.39 3.72
N LEU A 246 35.09 -12.85 2.93
CA LEU A 246 34.21 -13.96 3.29
C LEU A 246 34.98 -15.28 3.41
N TRP A 247 36.00 -15.50 2.56
CA TRP A 247 36.84 -16.69 2.65
C TRP A 247 37.64 -16.73 3.96
N ILE A 248 38.16 -15.59 4.44
CA ILE A 248 38.88 -15.53 5.71
C ILE A 248 37.92 -15.88 6.85
N ILE A 249 36.77 -15.20 6.90
CA ILE A 249 35.76 -15.42 7.94
C ILE A 249 35.29 -16.88 7.99
N LYS A 250 35.10 -17.52 6.83
CA LYS A 250 34.66 -18.92 6.75
C LYS A 250 35.69 -19.90 7.32
N ASN A 251 36.98 -19.63 7.12
CA ASN A 251 38.05 -20.60 7.34
C ASN A 251 38.85 -20.39 8.63
N VAL A 252 38.86 -19.20 9.23
CA VAL A 252 39.57 -18.95 10.50
C VAL A 252 38.96 -19.76 11.64
N ASP A 253 39.80 -20.14 12.61
CA ASP A 253 39.34 -20.86 13.80
C ASP A 253 38.27 -20.09 14.58
N LYS A 254 37.23 -20.83 14.99
CA LYS A 254 36.01 -20.30 15.61
C LYS A 254 36.29 -19.67 16.97
N THR A 255 37.24 -20.22 17.73
CA THR A 255 37.58 -19.69 19.07
C THR A 255 38.38 -18.40 18.96
N MET A 256 39.29 -18.34 17.98
CA MET A 256 40.08 -17.15 17.67
C MET A 256 39.21 -15.97 17.21
N LEU A 257 38.20 -16.20 16.36
CA LEU A 257 37.27 -15.15 15.93
C LEU A 257 36.44 -14.60 17.09
N LYS A 258 35.96 -15.47 17.99
CA LYS A 258 35.19 -15.04 19.18
C LYS A 258 36.03 -14.14 20.08
N GLN A 259 37.28 -14.54 20.36
CA GLN A 259 38.19 -13.74 21.16
C GLN A 259 38.53 -12.40 20.49
N TRP A 260 38.72 -12.40 19.17
CA TRP A 260 38.97 -11.18 18.43
C TRP A 260 37.78 -10.20 18.51
N TRP A 261 36.54 -10.69 18.38
CA TRP A 261 35.35 -9.85 18.50
C TRP A 261 35.09 -9.32 19.91
N THR A 262 35.49 -10.05 20.97
CA THR A 262 35.38 -9.55 22.35
C THR A 262 36.34 -8.40 22.65
N GLU A 263 37.50 -8.37 21.98
CA GLU A 263 38.55 -7.37 22.20
C GLU A 263 38.41 -6.13 21.29
N LEU A 264 37.53 -6.16 20.29
CA LEU A 264 37.29 -5.06 19.35
C LEU A 264 36.37 -3.95 19.93
N PRO A 265 36.66 -2.66 19.65
CA PRO A 265 35.76 -1.56 19.98
C PRO A 265 34.39 -1.69 19.29
N SER A 266 33.33 -1.21 19.94
CA SER A 266 31.95 -1.24 19.40
C SER A 266 31.82 -0.58 18.02
N GLN A 267 32.55 0.50 17.76
CA GLN A 267 32.59 1.17 16.45
C GLN A 267 33.14 0.28 15.32
N ARG A 268 34.16 -0.53 15.63
CA ARG A 268 34.74 -1.47 14.66
C ARG A 268 33.77 -2.63 14.39
N LEU A 269 33.09 -3.14 15.42
CA LEU A 269 32.05 -4.15 15.23
C LEU A 269 30.87 -3.62 14.40
N HIS A 270 30.53 -2.33 14.54
CA HIS A 270 29.52 -1.69 13.68
C HIS A 270 29.96 -1.67 12.20
N GLN A 271 31.19 -1.26 11.92
CA GLN A 271 31.77 -1.30 10.56
C GLN A 271 31.77 -2.71 9.98
N LEU A 272 32.05 -3.73 10.80
CA LEU A 272 32.00 -5.13 10.37
C LEU A 272 30.57 -5.53 9.95
N LEU A 273 29.55 -5.11 10.69
CA LEU A 273 28.15 -5.37 10.35
C LEU A 273 27.71 -4.61 9.09
N GLU A 274 28.13 -3.36 8.91
CA GLU A 274 27.91 -2.61 7.67
C GLU A 274 28.54 -3.32 6.46
N LEU A 275 29.75 -3.86 6.64
CA LEU A 275 30.41 -4.62 5.58
C LEU A 275 29.64 -5.90 5.22
N LEU A 276 29.07 -6.61 6.21
CA LEU A 276 28.20 -7.76 5.97
C LEU A 276 26.92 -7.35 5.23
N ASN A 277 26.37 -6.17 5.54
CA ASN A 277 25.23 -5.60 4.82
C ASN A 277 25.53 -5.38 3.32
N ILE A 278 26.69 -4.79 3.04
CA ILE A 278 27.17 -4.59 1.66
C ILE A 278 27.41 -5.94 0.96
N CYS A 279 27.91 -6.96 1.67
CA CYS A 279 28.08 -8.30 1.11
C CYS A 279 26.75 -8.87 0.59
N ILE A 280 25.66 -8.73 1.34
CA ILE A 280 24.33 -9.20 0.94
C ILE A 280 23.91 -8.53 -0.39
N SER A 281 24.06 -7.21 -0.49
CA SER A 281 23.72 -6.46 -1.71
C SER A 281 24.62 -6.81 -2.90
N CYS A 282 25.91 -7.09 -2.68
CA CYS A 282 26.86 -7.38 -3.76
C CYS A 282 26.71 -8.78 -4.37
N PHE A 283 26.31 -9.78 -3.58
CA PHE A 283 26.15 -11.18 -4.01
C PHE A 283 24.69 -11.58 -4.25
N GLU A 284 23.79 -10.60 -4.43
CA GLU A 284 22.38 -10.88 -4.72
C GLU A 284 22.22 -11.61 -6.07
N TYR A 285 21.47 -12.72 -6.06
CA TYR A 285 21.15 -13.47 -7.27
C TYR A 285 20.16 -12.69 -8.15
N LYS A 286 20.66 -12.16 -9.27
CA LYS A 286 19.89 -11.30 -10.20
C LYS A 286 18.97 -12.07 -11.18
N GLY A 287 18.88 -13.39 -11.07
CA GLY A 287 18.00 -14.21 -11.91
C GLY A 287 18.59 -14.62 -13.27
N LYS A 288 18.07 -15.71 -13.84
CA LYS A 288 18.57 -16.33 -15.08
C LYS A 288 18.55 -15.38 -16.29
N THR A 289 17.61 -14.44 -16.35
CA THR A 289 17.46 -13.49 -17.48
C THR A 289 18.48 -12.35 -17.44
N ALA A 290 18.85 -11.87 -16.25
CA ALA A 290 19.90 -10.87 -16.09
C ALA A 290 21.29 -11.44 -16.38
N ILE A 291 21.53 -12.70 -15.96
CA ILE A 291 22.78 -13.43 -16.23
C ILE A 291 22.96 -13.64 -17.74
N LYS A 292 21.87 -13.98 -18.47
CA LYS A 292 21.87 -14.05 -19.94
C LYS A 292 22.24 -12.72 -20.60
N ARG A 293 21.66 -11.59 -20.15
CA ARG A 293 21.97 -10.25 -20.66
C ARG A 293 23.43 -9.85 -20.41
N CYS A 294 23.94 -10.12 -19.21
CA CYS A 294 25.33 -9.82 -18.86
C CYS A 294 26.33 -10.68 -19.66
N ALA A 295 26.02 -11.96 -19.88
CA ALA A 295 26.81 -12.85 -20.72
C ALA A 295 26.84 -12.40 -22.20
N GLN A 296 25.70 -11.90 -22.71
CA GLN A 296 25.61 -11.33 -24.06
C GLN A 296 26.42 -10.03 -24.21
N GLN A 297 26.34 -9.11 -23.23
CA GLN A 297 27.14 -7.88 -23.24
C GLN A 297 28.65 -8.15 -23.16
N ASN A 298 29.07 -9.13 -22.34
CA ASN A 298 30.48 -9.54 -22.28
C ASN A 298 30.91 -10.23 -23.57
N PHE A 299 30.04 -11.01 -24.21
CA PHE A 299 30.32 -11.60 -25.52
C PHE A 299 30.57 -10.51 -26.57
N HIS A 300 29.69 -9.51 -26.66
CA HIS A 300 29.87 -8.37 -27.57
C HIS A 300 31.17 -7.60 -27.33
N LYS A 301 31.53 -7.33 -26.07
CA LYS A 301 32.83 -6.70 -25.73
C LYS A 301 34.02 -7.55 -26.16
N THR A 302 33.97 -8.88 -25.95
CA THR A 302 35.06 -9.77 -26.38
C THR A 302 35.16 -9.91 -27.89
N THR A 303 34.04 -9.91 -28.63
CA THR A 303 34.05 -9.91 -30.09
C THR A 303 34.56 -8.60 -30.66
N ASP A 304 34.27 -7.46 -30.01
CA ASP A 304 34.75 -6.14 -30.42
C ASP A 304 36.25 -5.94 -30.15
N ILE A 305 36.76 -6.51 -29.05
CA ILE A 305 38.19 -6.53 -28.76
C ILE A 305 38.91 -7.48 -29.74
N LYS A 306 38.30 -8.62 -30.06
CA LYS A 306 38.85 -9.57 -31.05
C LYS A 306 38.83 -9.00 -32.46
N SER A 307 37.78 -8.31 -32.88
CA SER A 307 37.71 -7.62 -34.19
C SER A 307 38.69 -6.46 -34.24
N ARG A 308 38.83 -5.66 -33.18
CA ARG A 308 39.87 -4.62 -33.10
C ARG A 308 41.28 -5.21 -33.11
N LEU A 309 41.51 -6.35 -32.46
CA LEU A 309 42.79 -7.04 -32.50
C LEU A 309 43.06 -7.64 -33.87
N GLU A 310 42.03 -8.21 -34.52
CA GLU A 310 42.10 -8.68 -35.90
C GLU A 310 42.38 -7.52 -36.86
N ASP A 311 41.73 -6.37 -36.73
CA ASP A 311 41.99 -5.17 -37.54
C ASP A 311 43.38 -4.56 -37.29
N VAL A 312 43.92 -4.64 -36.07
CA VAL A 312 45.28 -4.20 -35.74
C VAL A 312 46.34 -5.17 -36.25
N ILE A 313 46.05 -6.48 -36.25
CA ILE A 313 46.94 -7.53 -36.80
C ILE A 313 46.83 -7.60 -38.35
N LEU A 314 45.65 -7.31 -38.90
CA LEU A 314 45.32 -7.32 -40.33
C LEU A 314 45.42 -5.94 -40.99
N GLY A 315 45.91 -4.93 -40.25
CA GLY A 315 46.05 -3.55 -40.71
C GLY A 315 46.53 -3.45 -42.16
N GLN A 316 45.97 -2.49 -42.90
CA GLN A 316 45.93 -2.29 -44.36
C GLN A 316 47.28 -2.28 -45.15
N GLY A 317 48.26 -3.09 -44.77
CA GLY A 317 49.56 -3.21 -45.43
C GLY A 317 50.28 -4.54 -45.19
N SER A 318 49.60 -5.61 -44.75
CA SER A 318 50.22 -6.93 -44.55
C SER A 318 50.38 -7.70 -45.87
N ALA A 319 51.61 -8.15 -46.15
CA ALA A 319 52.05 -8.86 -47.36
C ALA A 319 51.22 -10.12 -47.72
N ARG A 320 50.45 -10.67 -46.78
CA ARG A 320 49.54 -11.80 -47.02
C ARG A 320 48.25 -11.39 -47.77
N SER A 321 47.74 -10.18 -47.56
CA SER A 321 46.53 -9.68 -48.24
C SER A 321 46.77 -9.47 -49.74
N GLU A 322 47.94 -8.92 -50.09
CA GLU A 322 48.37 -8.75 -51.48
C GLU A 322 48.59 -10.11 -52.19
N MET A 323 49.10 -11.11 -51.46
CA MET A 323 49.33 -12.45 -51.99
C MET A 323 48.03 -13.24 -52.22
N MET A 324 46.99 -13.00 -51.42
CA MET A 324 45.69 -13.64 -51.59
C MET A 324 44.88 -13.06 -52.78
N MET A 325 45.03 -11.76 -53.08
CA MET A 325 44.41 -11.16 -54.27
C MET A 325 45.03 -11.67 -55.58
N ARG A 326 46.33 -11.98 -55.59
CA ARG A 326 47.01 -12.57 -56.78
C ARG A 326 46.71 -14.06 -57.02
N ARG A 327 46.06 -14.76 -56.08
CA ARG A 327 45.77 -16.20 -56.18
C ARG A 327 44.36 -16.52 -56.70
N LYS A 328 43.50 -15.53 -56.89
CA LYS A 328 42.10 -15.73 -57.31
C LYS A 328 41.93 -15.84 -58.84
N GLU A 329 42.97 -15.55 -59.62
CA GLU A 329 43.00 -15.78 -61.06
C GLU A 329 43.87 -17.00 -61.37
N ARG A 330 43.28 -17.96 -62.14
CA ARG A 330 43.92 -19.08 -62.86
C ARG A 330 43.76 -20.50 -62.29
N ASN A 331 42.57 -21.06 -62.58
CA ASN A 331 42.26 -22.38 -63.17
C ASN A 331 42.64 -23.74 -62.51
N PRO A 332 41.90 -24.82 -62.85
CA PRO A 332 41.55 -25.96 -61.97
C PRO A 332 42.48 -27.19 -62.14
N PRO A 333 42.33 -28.27 -61.34
CA PRO A 333 42.98 -29.53 -61.67
C PRO A 333 42.11 -30.80 -61.57
N SER A 334 42.48 -31.77 -62.41
CA SER A 334 42.35 -33.23 -62.25
C SER A 334 43.55 -33.86 -63.00
N PRO A 335 43.83 -35.17 -62.90
CA PRO A 335 44.29 -35.92 -61.72
C PRO A 335 45.51 -36.84 -62.03
N GLY A 336 46.28 -37.31 -61.03
CA GLY A 336 47.16 -38.49 -61.24
C GLY A 336 48.36 -38.73 -60.29
N TRP A 337 48.15 -39.63 -59.31
CA TRP A 337 49.09 -40.64 -58.74
C TRP A 337 50.37 -40.21 -57.96
N PRO A 338 51.07 -41.11 -57.23
CA PRO A 338 50.80 -41.52 -55.83
C PRO A 338 52.07 -41.45 -54.91
N GLY A 339 51.89 -41.67 -53.60
CA GLY A 339 52.87 -41.45 -52.50
C GLY A 339 54.26 -42.10 -52.58
N ASP A 340 55.21 -41.82 -51.68
CA ASP A 340 55.08 -41.47 -50.26
C ASP A 340 56.44 -40.99 -49.66
N ARG A 341 56.39 -40.39 -48.45
CA ARG A 341 57.47 -39.97 -47.49
C ARG A 341 58.07 -38.56 -47.72
N LEU A 342 58.12 -37.65 -46.73
CA LEU A 342 58.42 -37.79 -45.31
C LEU A 342 57.40 -37.11 -44.37
N ARG A 343 56.83 -37.88 -43.44
CA ARG A 343 56.05 -37.42 -42.28
C ARG A 343 56.97 -36.88 -41.19
N TRP A 344 56.98 -35.55 -40.99
CA TRP A 344 57.29 -34.94 -39.70
C TRP A 344 56.06 -35.04 -38.79
N ARG A 345 56.28 -35.52 -37.57
CA ARG A 345 55.29 -35.77 -36.51
C ARG A 345 54.71 -34.43 -36.02
N LYS A 346 53.52 -34.06 -36.51
CA LYS A 346 52.70 -32.93 -36.02
C LYS A 346 51.36 -33.45 -35.51
N GLU A 347 51.42 -34.40 -34.57
CA GLU A 347 50.28 -34.81 -33.75
C GLU A 347 50.59 -34.48 -32.29
N GLN A 348 50.38 -33.21 -31.93
CA GLN A 348 50.11 -32.70 -30.58
C GLN A 348 49.93 -31.19 -30.72
N MET A 349 48.71 -30.79 -31.08
CA MET A 349 48.08 -29.47 -30.94
C MET A 349 46.91 -29.45 -31.91
N ALA A 350 45.78 -29.99 -31.48
CA ALA A 350 44.52 -29.92 -32.22
C ALA A 350 43.97 -28.49 -32.13
N TYR A 351 44.56 -27.56 -32.89
CA TYR A 351 43.92 -26.30 -33.21
C TYR A 351 42.91 -26.58 -34.34
N ARG A 352 41.69 -26.99 -33.97
CA ARG A 352 40.54 -26.94 -34.89
C ARG A 352 40.07 -25.48 -34.96
N PRO A 353 40.01 -24.87 -36.16
CA PRO A 353 39.25 -23.65 -36.36
C PRO A 353 37.77 -24.02 -36.46
N SER A 354 37.03 -23.91 -35.35
CA SER A 354 35.57 -23.99 -35.35
C SER A 354 34.99 -22.63 -35.72
N SER A 355 34.90 -22.36 -37.02
CA SER A 355 33.89 -21.47 -37.59
C SER A 355 32.68 -22.35 -37.94
N GLU A 356 31.48 -21.88 -37.60
CA GLU A 356 30.16 -22.57 -37.71
C GLU A 356 29.70 -23.33 -36.45
N LEU A 357 29.17 -22.57 -35.48
CA LEU A 357 28.05 -22.90 -34.57
C LEU A 357 27.71 -21.64 -33.74
N PRO A 358 26.64 -20.88 -34.06
CA PRO A 358 26.24 -19.69 -33.31
C PRO A 358 25.20 -20.04 -32.23
N GLU A 359 25.56 -20.85 -31.24
CA GLU A 359 24.88 -20.90 -29.93
C GLU A 359 25.92 -21.35 -28.89
N ARG A 360 26.31 -20.49 -27.93
CA ARG A 360 26.89 -21.00 -26.67
C ARG A 360 25.86 -21.98 -26.10
N PRO A 361 26.22 -23.22 -25.75
CA PRO A 361 25.23 -24.22 -25.36
C PRO A 361 24.51 -23.69 -24.13
N ARG A 362 23.18 -23.69 -24.15
CA ARG A 362 22.31 -23.29 -23.03
C ARG A 362 22.78 -23.88 -21.68
N ALA A 363 23.43 -25.05 -21.73
CA ALA A 363 24.09 -25.73 -20.62
C ALA A 363 25.16 -24.89 -19.89
N GLU A 364 26.04 -24.15 -20.57
CA GLU A 364 27.09 -23.34 -19.91
C GLU A 364 26.49 -22.16 -19.14
N ILE A 365 25.46 -21.53 -19.69
CA ILE A 365 24.74 -20.42 -19.03
C ILE A 365 23.92 -20.94 -17.85
N GLU A 366 23.39 -22.16 -17.95
CA GLU A 366 22.73 -22.84 -16.84
C GLU A 366 23.73 -23.20 -15.74
N THR A 367 24.91 -23.73 -16.08
CA THR A 367 25.95 -24.01 -15.08
C THR A 367 26.44 -22.73 -14.40
N ASP A 368 26.64 -21.64 -15.15
CA ASP A 368 27.05 -20.35 -14.56
C ASP A 368 25.96 -19.78 -13.64
N ALA A 369 24.69 -19.92 -14.01
CA ALA A 369 23.58 -19.51 -13.16
C ALA A 369 23.45 -20.37 -11.89
N HIS A 370 23.79 -21.67 -11.97
CA HIS A 370 23.86 -22.55 -10.81
C HIS A 370 25.04 -22.23 -9.90
N ILE A 371 26.21 -21.94 -10.46
CA ILE A 371 27.40 -21.55 -9.70
C ILE A 371 27.16 -20.23 -8.97
N GLU A 372 26.60 -19.21 -9.64
CA GLU A 372 26.28 -17.93 -9.01
C GLU A 372 25.18 -18.09 -7.94
N GLY A 373 24.19 -18.96 -8.18
CA GLY A 373 23.19 -19.31 -7.19
C GLY A 373 23.79 -19.95 -5.95
N ASN A 374 24.66 -20.96 -6.13
CA ASN A 374 25.36 -21.63 -5.03
C ASN A 374 26.28 -20.67 -4.27
N LEU A 375 26.99 -19.80 -4.98
CA LEU A 375 27.82 -18.76 -4.37
C LEU A 375 26.96 -17.85 -3.48
N ALA A 376 25.83 -17.34 -3.97
CA ALA A 376 24.93 -16.51 -3.18
C ALA A 376 24.41 -17.25 -1.93
N THR A 377 24.13 -18.56 -2.03
CA THR A 377 23.72 -19.37 -0.87
C THR A 377 24.82 -19.55 0.16
N GLU A 378 26.05 -19.83 -0.29
CA GLU A 378 27.21 -19.98 0.60
C GLU A 378 27.53 -18.68 1.30
N VAL A 379 27.54 -17.56 0.56
CA VAL A 379 27.74 -16.22 1.13
C VAL A 379 26.71 -15.94 2.23
N SER A 380 25.43 -16.23 1.96
CA SER A 380 24.37 -15.96 2.93
C SER A 380 24.46 -16.85 4.18
N PHE A 381 24.93 -18.09 4.06
CA PHE A 381 25.22 -18.94 5.23
C PHE A 381 26.42 -18.45 6.04
N ILE A 382 27.49 -18.00 5.38
CA ILE A 382 28.65 -17.42 6.07
C ILE A 382 28.20 -16.20 6.87
N ILE A 383 27.38 -15.33 6.27
CA ILE A 383 26.84 -14.14 6.93
C ILE A 383 25.91 -14.52 8.10
N LEU A 384 25.04 -15.52 7.93
CA LEU A 384 24.17 -15.95 9.01
C LEU A 384 24.96 -16.53 10.20
N ASP A 385 25.97 -17.35 9.93
CA ASP A 385 26.84 -17.95 10.94
C ASP A 385 27.72 -16.89 11.63
N THR A 386 28.16 -15.83 10.93
CA THR A 386 28.83 -14.71 11.60
C THR A 386 27.88 -13.91 12.47
N LEU A 387 26.67 -13.59 11.99
CA LEU A 387 25.67 -12.86 12.79
C LEU A 387 25.33 -13.64 14.06
N GLU A 388 25.09 -14.95 13.98
CA GLU A 388 24.79 -15.78 15.16
C GLU A 388 25.95 -15.75 16.18
N ARG A 389 27.20 -15.81 15.72
CA ARG A 389 28.35 -15.73 16.64
C ARG A 389 28.50 -14.34 17.25
N ILE A 390 28.25 -13.28 16.50
CA ILE A 390 28.25 -11.90 17.03
C ILE A 390 27.16 -11.76 18.09
N VAL A 391 25.97 -12.34 17.88
CA VAL A 391 24.89 -12.37 18.88
C VAL A 391 25.33 -13.12 20.14
N GLN A 392 26.01 -14.26 20.01
CA GLN A 392 26.56 -15.00 21.15
C GLN A 392 27.56 -14.16 21.96
N VAL A 393 28.41 -13.37 21.28
CA VAL A 393 29.38 -12.47 21.93
C VAL A 393 28.66 -11.29 22.60
N ALA A 394 27.71 -10.67 21.90
CA ALA A 394 26.93 -9.54 22.43
C ALA A 394 26.08 -9.94 23.66
N SER A 395 25.57 -11.19 23.69
CA SER A 395 24.85 -11.72 24.85
C SER A 395 25.71 -11.91 26.10
N GLN A 396 27.05 -11.93 25.97
CA GLN A 396 27.98 -12.08 27.10
C GLN A 396 28.47 -10.75 27.67
N LEU A 397 28.22 -9.63 26.97
CA LEU A 397 28.76 -8.30 27.29
C LEU A 397 27.65 -7.24 27.21
N ASP A 398 27.21 -6.72 28.35
CA ASP A 398 26.09 -5.75 28.44
C ASP A 398 26.32 -4.47 27.62
N ASN A 399 27.58 -4.04 27.44
CA ASN A 399 27.95 -2.85 26.66
C ASN A 399 27.72 -3.00 25.14
N LEU A 400 27.44 -4.21 24.63
CA LEU A 400 27.24 -4.50 23.21
C LEU A 400 25.77 -4.72 22.82
N GLN A 401 24.80 -4.49 23.71
CA GLN A 401 23.38 -4.68 23.41
C GLN A 401 22.87 -3.77 22.28
N SER A 402 23.42 -2.56 22.13
CA SER A 402 23.11 -1.65 21.01
C SER A 402 23.50 -2.23 19.63
N LEU A 403 24.45 -3.16 19.60
CA LEU A 403 24.87 -3.87 18.38
C LEU A 403 23.77 -4.82 17.87
N LEU A 404 22.93 -5.34 18.77
CA LEU A 404 21.90 -6.32 18.43
C LEU A 404 20.84 -5.72 17.48
N GLY A 405 20.51 -4.44 17.62
CA GLY A 405 19.62 -3.74 16.71
C GLY A 405 20.20 -3.62 15.30
N VAL A 406 21.52 -3.49 15.18
CA VAL A 406 22.22 -3.46 13.88
C VAL A 406 22.26 -4.85 13.27
N VAL A 407 22.52 -5.89 14.07
CA VAL A 407 22.43 -7.29 13.62
C VAL A 407 21.04 -7.61 13.08
N LEU A 408 19.99 -7.17 13.76
CA LEU A 408 18.62 -7.34 13.31
C LEU A 408 18.39 -6.60 11.98
N LYS A 409 18.85 -5.34 11.84
CA LYS A 409 18.79 -4.61 10.56
C LYS A 409 19.45 -5.36 9.40
N VAL A 410 20.64 -5.94 9.62
CA VAL A 410 21.35 -6.74 8.60
C VAL A 410 20.58 -8.02 8.26
N LEU A 411 20.04 -8.71 9.27
CA LEU A 411 19.22 -9.91 9.07
C LEU A 411 17.95 -9.60 8.27
N LEU A 412 17.28 -8.50 8.61
CA LEU A 412 16.11 -8.04 7.90
C LEU A 412 16.50 -7.72 6.45
N HIS A 413 17.62 -7.02 6.20
CA HIS A 413 18.05 -6.68 4.83
C HIS A 413 18.27 -7.93 4.00
N ALA A 414 18.91 -8.96 4.58
CA ALA A 414 19.04 -10.27 3.94
C ALA A 414 17.68 -10.92 3.64
N LEU A 415 16.68 -10.80 4.52
CA LEU A 415 15.31 -11.29 4.28
C LEU A 415 14.59 -10.52 3.18
N GLY A 416 14.91 -9.25 2.97
CA GLY A 416 14.30 -8.42 1.92
C GLY A 416 14.74 -8.77 0.50
N ARG A 417 15.89 -9.44 0.37
CA ARG A 417 16.59 -9.77 -0.89
C ARG A 417 16.22 -11.16 -1.41
N ASN A 418 16.58 -11.44 -2.67
CA ASN A 418 16.33 -12.76 -3.27
C ASN A 418 17.28 -13.82 -2.69
N GLN A 419 16.74 -14.67 -1.82
CA GLN A 419 17.48 -15.74 -1.13
C GLN A 419 17.02 -17.14 -1.55
N SER A 420 17.86 -18.16 -1.28
CA SER A 420 17.46 -19.56 -1.46
C SER A 420 16.54 -20.05 -0.35
N THR A 421 15.80 -21.12 -0.63
CA THR A 421 14.85 -21.73 0.30
C THR A 421 15.51 -22.25 1.57
N CYS A 422 16.66 -22.92 1.46
CA CYS A 422 17.39 -23.47 2.59
C CYS A 422 17.92 -22.36 3.50
N VAL A 423 18.45 -21.29 2.91
CA VAL A 423 18.92 -20.11 3.65
C VAL A 423 17.76 -19.46 4.39
N LEU A 424 16.62 -19.23 3.72
CA LEU A 424 15.44 -18.61 4.33
C LEU A 424 14.93 -19.39 5.55
N GLN A 425 14.92 -20.73 5.51
CA GLN A 425 14.52 -21.56 6.66
C GLN A 425 15.40 -21.29 7.88
N ASN A 426 16.71 -21.26 7.70
CA ASN A 426 17.65 -21.01 8.79
C ASN A 426 17.59 -19.55 9.26
N MET A 427 17.41 -18.60 8.33
CA MET A 427 17.21 -17.19 8.69
C MET A 427 15.97 -16.97 9.54
N PHE A 428 14.84 -17.62 9.23
CA PHE A 428 13.64 -17.56 10.07
C PHE A 428 13.87 -18.20 11.44
N ALA A 429 14.66 -19.28 11.53
CA ALA A 429 15.02 -19.87 12.81
C ALA A 429 15.86 -18.91 13.67
N THR A 430 16.88 -18.27 13.08
CA THR A 430 17.69 -17.24 13.76
C THR A 430 16.84 -16.04 14.16
N GLN A 431 15.95 -15.56 13.28
CA GLN A 431 15.01 -14.49 13.57
C GLN A 431 14.13 -14.83 14.78
N ARG A 432 13.48 -16.00 14.80
CA ARG A 432 12.66 -16.44 15.93
C ARG A 432 13.45 -16.55 17.23
N SER A 433 14.67 -17.10 17.17
CA SER A 433 15.53 -17.17 18.36
C SER A 433 15.92 -15.78 18.87
N LEU A 434 16.09 -14.78 18.00
CA LEU A 434 16.39 -13.41 18.40
C LEU A 434 15.20 -12.75 19.06
N VAL A 435 14.00 -12.87 18.46
CA VAL A 435 12.76 -12.31 19.03
C VAL A 435 12.46 -12.91 20.40
N PHE A 436 12.62 -14.22 20.56
CA PHE A 436 12.34 -14.90 21.82
C PHE A 436 13.37 -14.55 22.92
N LYS A 437 14.66 -14.40 22.58
CA LYS A 437 15.72 -14.10 23.56
C LYS A 437 15.77 -12.62 23.94
N PHE A 438 15.43 -11.73 23.01
CA PHE A 438 15.52 -10.28 23.20
C PHE A 438 14.25 -9.58 22.72
N PRO A 439 13.10 -9.76 23.40
CA PRO A 439 11.85 -9.14 22.98
C PRO A 439 11.91 -7.61 23.02
N ASN A 440 12.59 -7.06 24.03
CA ASN A 440 12.75 -5.62 24.22
C ASN A 440 13.36 -4.95 22.98
N LEU A 441 14.23 -5.61 22.21
CA LEU A 441 14.83 -5.00 21.01
C LEU A 441 13.81 -4.61 19.93
N LEU A 442 12.70 -5.35 19.84
CA LEU A 442 11.66 -5.15 18.83
C LEU A 442 10.45 -4.37 19.35
N PHE A 443 10.20 -4.46 20.66
CA PHE A 443 9.04 -3.88 21.30
C PHE A 443 9.37 -2.61 22.09
N ASP A 444 10.63 -2.15 22.11
CA ASP A 444 10.98 -0.83 22.61
C ASP A 444 10.40 0.27 21.70
N GLU A 445 10.05 1.37 22.32
CA GLU A 445 9.30 2.53 21.82
C GLU A 445 9.96 3.15 20.56
N GLU A 446 11.29 3.30 20.56
CA GLU A 446 12.03 4.02 19.52
C GLU A 446 12.33 3.24 18.21
N THR A 447 11.84 2.00 18.04
CA THR A 447 12.32 1.10 16.95
C THR A 447 11.36 0.91 15.76
N GLU A 448 11.70 1.44 14.58
CA GLU A 448 11.02 1.20 13.29
C GLU A 448 11.14 -0.26 12.77
N GLN A 449 11.91 -1.09 13.46
CA GLN A 449 12.34 -2.42 12.97
C GLN A 449 11.20 -3.44 12.95
N CYS A 450 10.19 -3.28 13.83
CA CYS A 450 9.01 -4.14 13.85
C CYS A 450 8.17 -4.00 12.57
N ALA A 451 8.01 -2.78 12.06
CA ALA A 451 7.27 -2.51 10.83
C ALA A 451 7.94 -3.17 9.60
N ASP A 452 9.25 -2.98 9.45
CA ASP A 452 10.03 -3.57 8.36
C ASP A 452 10.07 -5.11 8.44
N LEU A 453 10.13 -5.68 9.65
CA LEU A 453 10.01 -7.12 9.86
C LEU A 453 8.62 -7.64 9.45
N CYS A 454 7.53 -6.99 9.85
CA CYS A 454 6.17 -7.39 9.48
C CYS A 454 5.97 -7.37 7.95
N LEU A 455 6.45 -6.31 7.28
CA LEU A 455 6.42 -6.20 5.82
C LEU A 455 7.18 -7.34 5.12
N ARG A 456 8.40 -7.63 5.58
CA ARG A 456 9.23 -8.72 5.02
C ARG A 456 8.59 -10.09 5.26
N LEU A 457 8.02 -10.33 6.45
CA LEU A 457 7.30 -11.56 6.77
C LEU A 457 6.07 -11.74 5.87
N LEU A 458 5.27 -10.70 5.67
CA LEU A 458 4.08 -10.75 4.79
C LEU A 458 4.46 -10.99 3.33
N LYS A 459 5.55 -10.38 2.84
CA LYS A 459 6.09 -10.66 1.51
C LYS A 459 6.40 -12.16 1.35
N HIS A 460 7.04 -12.78 2.33
CA HIS A 460 7.33 -14.22 2.31
C HIS A 460 6.09 -15.10 2.52
N CYS A 461 5.07 -14.62 3.23
CA CYS A 461 3.75 -15.28 3.32
C CYS A 461 3.03 -15.33 1.95
N SER A 462 3.34 -14.39 1.04
CA SER A 462 2.82 -14.37 -0.33
C SER A 462 3.61 -15.22 -1.34
N SER A 463 4.67 -15.90 -0.89
CA SER A 463 5.52 -16.71 -1.78
C SER A 463 4.78 -17.96 -2.30
N SER A 464 5.09 -18.38 -3.53
CA SER A 464 4.51 -19.60 -4.13
C SER A 464 4.96 -20.90 -3.45
N MET A 465 6.02 -20.85 -2.64
CA MET A 465 6.65 -22.00 -1.99
C MET A 465 6.05 -22.30 -0.61
N SER A 466 5.51 -23.51 -0.43
CA SER A 466 4.81 -23.87 0.83
C SER A 466 5.70 -23.92 2.06
N SER A 467 6.96 -24.36 1.92
CA SER A 467 7.90 -24.45 3.03
C SER A 467 8.25 -23.07 3.59
N VAL A 468 8.47 -22.08 2.71
CA VAL A 468 8.77 -20.69 3.09
C VAL A 468 7.56 -20.05 3.78
N ARG A 469 6.36 -20.22 3.22
CA ARG A 469 5.10 -19.73 3.82
C ARG A 469 4.86 -20.24 5.23
N SER A 470 5.07 -21.53 5.48
CA SER A 470 4.88 -22.13 6.80
C SER A 470 5.87 -21.56 7.83
N GLN A 471 7.12 -21.30 7.43
CA GLN A 471 8.11 -20.68 8.31
C GLN A 471 7.81 -19.20 8.59
N ALA A 472 7.40 -18.45 7.57
CA ALA A 472 7.04 -17.04 7.72
C ALA A 472 5.78 -16.85 8.58
N SER A 473 4.74 -17.69 8.38
CA SER A 473 3.53 -17.68 9.22
C SER A 473 3.82 -18.05 10.67
N ALA A 474 4.73 -19.01 10.92
CA ALA A 474 5.16 -19.34 12.28
C ALA A 474 5.92 -18.19 12.94
N SER A 475 6.79 -17.51 12.20
CA SER A 475 7.49 -16.30 12.69
C SER A 475 6.54 -15.15 12.99
N LEU A 476 5.51 -14.94 12.17
CA LEU A 476 4.51 -13.90 12.38
C LEU A 476 3.62 -14.20 13.61
N TYR A 477 3.20 -15.46 13.77
CA TYR A 477 2.45 -15.91 14.95
C TYR A 477 3.26 -15.75 16.24
N LEU A 478 4.55 -16.13 16.24
CA LEU A 478 5.43 -15.94 17.39
C LEU A 478 5.55 -14.46 17.79
N LEU A 479 5.61 -13.55 16.81
CA LEU A 479 5.72 -12.11 17.04
C LEU A 479 4.46 -11.58 17.74
N MET A 480 3.27 -12.02 17.31
CA MET A 480 2.00 -11.69 17.96
C MET A 480 1.93 -12.26 19.38
N ARG A 481 2.32 -13.53 19.56
CA ARG A 481 2.33 -14.20 20.87
C ARG A 481 3.25 -13.49 21.87
N GLN A 482 4.49 -13.18 21.48
CA GLN A 482 5.46 -12.54 22.37
C GLN A 482 5.04 -11.11 22.76
N ASN A 483 4.42 -10.36 21.84
CA ASN A 483 3.92 -9.02 22.18
C ASN A 483 2.76 -9.09 23.19
N PHE A 484 1.86 -10.08 23.04
CA PHE A 484 0.78 -10.33 23.99
C PHE A 484 1.28 -10.79 25.36
N GLU A 485 2.30 -11.67 25.43
CA GLU A 485 2.89 -12.12 26.70
C GLU A 485 3.53 -10.98 27.51
N ILE A 486 4.01 -9.92 26.85
CA ILE A 486 4.67 -8.77 27.49
C ILE A 486 3.65 -7.73 27.99
N GLY A 487 2.65 -7.41 27.16
CA GLY A 487 1.73 -6.29 27.41
C GLY A 487 0.26 -6.67 27.65
N ASN A 488 -0.10 -7.96 27.61
CA ASN A 488 -1.50 -8.44 27.54
C ASN A 488 -2.33 -7.81 26.41
N ASN A 489 -1.66 -7.21 25.43
CA ASN A 489 -2.21 -6.60 24.24
C ASN A 489 -1.17 -6.75 23.12
N PHE A 490 -1.61 -6.87 21.86
CA PHE A 490 -0.71 -6.80 20.70
C PHE A 490 -1.14 -5.78 19.64
N ALA A 491 -1.85 -4.74 20.05
CA ALA A 491 -2.34 -3.65 19.19
C ALA A 491 -1.24 -3.06 18.28
N ARG A 492 -0.02 -2.88 18.79
CA ARG A 492 1.13 -2.40 18.00
C ARG A 492 1.44 -3.35 16.83
N VAL A 493 1.57 -4.65 17.08
CA VAL A 493 1.83 -5.64 16.01
C VAL A 493 0.62 -5.75 15.07
N LYS A 494 -0.61 -5.75 15.61
CA LYS A 494 -1.87 -5.75 14.84
C LYS A 494 -1.90 -4.61 13.81
N MET A 495 -1.55 -3.39 14.23
CA MET A 495 -1.46 -2.21 13.37
C MET A 495 -0.32 -2.35 12.34
N GLN A 496 0.88 -2.74 12.76
CA GLN A 496 2.03 -2.85 11.85
C GLN A 496 1.83 -3.90 10.76
N VAL A 497 1.19 -5.03 11.10
CA VAL A 497 0.81 -6.06 10.12
C VAL A 497 -0.24 -5.53 9.15
N THR A 498 -1.24 -4.80 9.67
CA THR A 498 -2.31 -4.21 8.85
C THR A 498 -1.75 -3.18 7.86
N MET A 499 -0.93 -2.23 8.32
CA MET A 499 -0.24 -1.25 7.47
C MET A 499 0.69 -1.91 6.45
N SER A 500 1.48 -2.89 6.89
CA SER A 500 2.42 -3.61 6.02
C SER A 500 1.70 -4.37 4.90
N LEU A 501 0.51 -4.94 5.19
CA LEU A 501 -0.33 -5.58 4.19
C LEU A 501 -0.81 -4.56 3.14
N SER A 502 -1.29 -3.39 3.57
CA SER A 502 -1.74 -2.32 2.68
C SER A 502 -0.62 -1.90 1.71
N SER A 503 0.58 -1.67 2.25
CA SER A 503 1.77 -1.29 1.47
C SER A 503 2.15 -2.37 0.46
N LEU A 504 2.13 -3.64 0.87
CA LEU A 504 2.44 -4.77 -0.01
C LEU A 504 1.47 -4.85 -1.19
N VAL A 505 0.16 -4.74 -0.95
CA VAL A 505 -0.87 -4.86 -2.00
C VAL A 505 -0.89 -3.63 -2.93
N GLY A 506 -0.53 -2.45 -2.41
CA GLY A 506 -0.44 -1.20 -3.18
C GLY A 506 0.78 -1.11 -4.11
N THR A 507 1.92 -1.69 -3.71
CA THR A 507 3.20 -1.54 -4.44
C THR A 507 3.57 -2.70 -5.34
N SER A 508 3.12 -3.93 -5.05
CA SER A 508 3.60 -5.12 -5.75
C SER A 508 2.54 -5.75 -6.67
N SER A 509 2.86 -5.83 -7.96
CA SER A 509 2.04 -6.48 -9.00
C SER A 509 2.11 -8.01 -8.96
N SER A 510 2.94 -8.59 -8.08
CA SER A 510 3.30 -10.02 -8.07
C SER A 510 2.90 -10.78 -6.80
N VAL A 511 2.00 -10.24 -5.97
CA VAL A 511 1.49 -10.95 -4.78
C VAL A 511 0.56 -12.08 -5.21
N SER A 512 0.90 -13.33 -4.87
CA SER A 512 -0.05 -14.43 -5.04
C SER A 512 -1.04 -14.46 -3.87
N GLU A 513 -2.24 -13.93 -4.12
CA GLU A 513 -3.33 -13.81 -3.15
C GLU A 513 -3.69 -15.14 -2.50
N GLU A 514 -3.82 -16.20 -3.30
CA GLU A 514 -4.17 -17.53 -2.81
C GLU A 514 -3.13 -18.07 -1.81
N SER A 515 -1.84 -17.83 -2.09
CA SER A 515 -0.74 -18.21 -1.19
C SER A 515 -0.81 -17.44 0.13
N LEU A 516 -1.07 -16.13 0.07
CA LEU A 516 -1.21 -15.30 1.26
C LEU A 516 -2.42 -15.73 2.10
N ARG A 517 -3.56 -16.02 1.46
CA ARG A 517 -4.75 -16.53 2.15
C ARG A 517 -4.48 -17.86 2.85
N ARG A 518 -3.74 -18.77 2.21
CA ARG A 518 -3.32 -20.04 2.84
C ARG A 518 -2.38 -19.83 4.03
N SER A 519 -1.46 -18.86 3.95
CA SER A 519 -0.58 -18.49 5.07
C SER A 519 -1.36 -17.95 6.27
N LEU A 520 -2.33 -17.05 6.04
CA LEU A 520 -3.19 -16.50 7.09
C LEU A 520 -4.04 -17.60 7.76
N LYS A 521 -4.60 -18.53 6.98
CA LYS A 521 -5.26 -19.73 7.53
C LYS A 521 -4.33 -20.59 8.38
N THR A 522 -3.05 -20.68 8.01
CA THR A 522 -2.05 -21.43 8.80
C THR A 522 -1.81 -20.79 10.17
N ILE A 523 -1.87 -19.46 10.27
CA ILE A 523 -1.76 -18.73 11.54
C ILE A 523 -2.94 -19.05 12.46
N LEU A 524 -4.16 -19.12 11.91
CA LEU A 524 -5.35 -19.55 12.68
C LEU A 524 -5.17 -20.96 13.26
N VAL A 525 -4.62 -21.88 12.48
CA VAL A 525 -4.33 -23.25 12.95
C VAL A 525 -3.27 -23.26 14.06
N TYR A 526 -2.29 -22.35 14.04
CA TYR A 526 -1.34 -22.21 15.14
C TYR A 526 -2.01 -21.67 16.41
N ALA A 527 -2.87 -20.65 16.28
CA ALA A 527 -3.63 -20.09 17.40
C ALA A 527 -4.58 -21.12 18.05
N GLU A 528 -5.21 -21.99 17.27
CA GLU A 528 -6.10 -23.04 17.79
C GLU A 528 -5.33 -24.17 18.51
N LYS A 529 -4.09 -24.44 18.09
CA LYS A 529 -3.26 -25.52 18.64
C LYS A 529 -2.46 -25.12 19.87
N ASP A 530 -2.35 -23.83 20.17
CA ASP A 530 -1.57 -23.34 21.30
C ASP A 530 -2.36 -23.48 22.60
N THR A 531 -2.03 -24.51 23.39
CA THR A 531 -2.71 -24.83 24.65
C THR A 531 -2.39 -23.84 25.76
N ASP A 532 -1.29 -23.09 25.68
CA ASP A 532 -0.83 -22.21 26.76
C ASP A 532 -1.71 -20.93 26.86
N LEU A 533 -2.27 -20.50 25.74
CA LEU A 533 -3.00 -19.23 25.60
C LEU A 533 -4.49 -19.42 25.27
N GLN A 534 -4.99 -20.66 25.26
CA GLN A 534 -6.39 -20.98 24.92
C GLN A 534 -7.43 -20.33 25.85
N ASP A 535 -7.07 -20.09 27.11
CA ASP A 535 -7.96 -19.48 28.12
C ASP A 535 -7.92 -17.93 28.10
N THR A 536 -7.19 -17.31 27.17
CA THR A 536 -7.05 -15.85 27.03
C THR A 536 -7.87 -15.30 25.85
N THR A 537 -8.00 -13.97 25.74
CA THR A 537 -8.64 -13.29 24.59
C THR A 537 -7.80 -13.32 23.30
N PHE A 538 -6.54 -13.79 23.38
CA PHE A 538 -5.59 -13.78 22.27
C PHE A 538 -6.07 -14.54 21.02
N PRO A 539 -6.61 -15.77 21.11
CA PRO A 539 -7.07 -16.50 19.92
C PRO A 539 -8.23 -15.81 19.20
N GLU A 540 -9.11 -15.10 19.93
CA GLU A 540 -10.21 -14.33 19.34
C GLU A 540 -9.68 -13.08 18.64
N GLN A 541 -8.79 -12.31 19.28
CA GLN A 541 -8.15 -11.15 18.66
C GLN A 541 -7.35 -11.50 17.40
N VAL A 542 -6.66 -12.66 17.38
CA VAL A 542 -5.95 -13.16 16.19
C VAL A 542 -6.93 -13.55 15.08
N LYS A 543 -8.07 -14.16 15.42
CA LYS A 543 -9.14 -14.48 14.45
C LYS A 543 -9.70 -13.21 13.81
N ASP A 544 -9.99 -12.19 14.61
CA ASP A 544 -10.52 -10.92 14.13
C ASP A 544 -9.51 -10.18 13.25
N LEU A 545 -8.23 -10.16 13.64
CA LEU A 545 -7.16 -9.61 12.80
C LEU A 545 -7.09 -10.34 11.46
N VAL A 546 -7.00 -11.67 11.46
CA VAL A 546 -6.91 -12.45 10.22
C VAL A 546 -8.15 -12.26 9.34
N PHE A 547 -9.35 -12.19 9.93
CA PHE A 547 -10.57 -11.89 9.20
C PHE A 547 -10.52 -10.51 8.55
N ASN A 548 -10.11 -9.47 9.29
CA ASN A 548 -9.93 -8.12 8.76
C ASN A 548 -8.89 -8.07 7.63
N LEU A 549 -7.74 -8.74 7.78
CA LEU A 549 -6.72 -8.83 6.72
C LEU A 549 -7.24 -9.55 5.47
N HIS A 550 -8.03 -10.63 5.64
CA HIS A 550 -8.68 -11.31 4.53
C HIS A 550 -9.68 -10.43 3.79
N MET A 551 -10.49 -9.67 4.53
CA MET A 551 -11.44 -8.72 3.96
C MET A 551 -10.74 -7.61 3.18
N ILE A 552 -9.74 -6.96 3.79
CA ILE A 552 -8.92 -5.93 3.13
C ILE A 552 -8.27 -6.48 1.86
N LEU A 553 -7.65 -7.67 1.92
CA LEU A 553 -7.03 -8.29 0.75
C LEU A 553 -8.05 -8.55 -0.35
N SER A 554 -9.19 -9.14 0.00
CA SER A 554 -10.27 -9.46 -0.97
C SER A 554 -10.82 -8.20 -1.62
N ASP A 555 -11.11 -7.16 -0.83
CA ASP A 555 -11.69 -5.92 -1.32
C ASP A 555 -10.67 -5.13 -2.14
N THR A 556 -9.39 -5.18 -1.81
CA THR A 556 -8.33 -4.51 -2.60
C THR A 556 -8.11 -5.17 -3.96
N VAL A 557 -8.27 -6.50 -4.06
CA VAL A 557 -8.23 -7.21 -5.35
C VAL A 557 -9.45 -6.87 -6.19
N LYS A 558 -10.66 -6.95 -5.59
CA LYS A 558 -11.90 -6.51 -6.25
C LYS A 558 -11.81 -5.05 -6.70
N MET A 559 -11.14 -4.19 -5.95
CA MET A 559 -10.94 -2.79 -6.33
C MET A 559 -10.18 -2.64 -7.66
N LYS A 560 -9.26 -3.56 -7.99
CA LYS A 560 -8.58 -3.58 -9.30
C LYS A 560 -9.49 -4.10 -10.41
N GLU A 561 -10.36 -5.05 -10.12
CA GLU A 561 -11.32 -5.62 -11.09
C GLU A 561 -12.48 -4.67 -11.42
N PHE A 562 -12.93 -3.87 -10.44
CA PHE A 562 -14.08 -2.99 -10.53
C PHE A 562 -13.72 -1.50 -10.70
N GLN A 563 -12.55 -1.16 -11.25
CA GLN A 563 -12.14 0.24 -11.41
C GLN A 563 -13.09 1.06 -12.31
N GLU A 564 -13.74 0.41 -13.26
CA GLU A 564 -14.68 1.03 -14.19
C GLU A 564 -16.08 1.25 -13.58
N ASP A 565 -16.43 0.55 -12.49
CA ASP A 565 -17.70 0.73 -11.78
C ASP A 565 -17.55 1.79 -10.70
N PRO A 566 -18.09 3.01 -10.90
CA PRO A 566 -17.84 4.10 -10.00
C PRO A 566 -18.46 3.87 -8.62
N GLU A 567 -19.63 3.24 -8.52
CA GLU A 567 -20.32 2.99 -7.26
C GLU A 567 -19.70 1.82 -6.49
N MET A 568 -19.37 0.72 -7.17
CA MET A 568 -18.68 -0.42 -6.54
C MET A 568 -17.29 -0.03 -6.06
N LEU A 569 -16.56 0.80 -6.82
CA LEU A 569 -15.28 1.33 -6.39
C LEU A 569 -15.41 2.10 -5.07
N MET A 570 -16.39 2.99 -4.93
CA MET A 570 -16.61 3.73 -3.68
C MET A 570 -17.00 2.81 -2.52
N ASP A 571 -17.82 1.77 -2.76
CA ASP A 571 -18.16 0.78 -1.74
C ASP A 571 -16.95 -0.03 -1.28
N LEU A 572 -16.08 -0.44 -2.21
CA LEU A 572 -14.83 -1.13 -1.91
C LEU A 572 -13.87 -0.23 -1.15
N MET A 573 -13.69 1.02 -1.58
CA MET A 573 -12.87 2.02 -0.87
C MET A 573 -13.39 2.23 0.56
N TYR A 574 -14.70 2.35 0.75
CA TYR A 574 -15.29 2.49 2.08
C TYR A 574 -15.10 1.22 2.94
N ARG A 575 -15.28 0.02 2.38
CA ARG A 575 -15.04 -1.24 3.11
C ARG A 575 -13.59 -1.38 3.55
N ILE A 576 -12.65 -1.06 2.67
CA ILE A 576 -11.22 -1.02 2.99
C ILE A 576 -10.95 0.02 4.08
N ALA A 577 -11.48 1.23 3.94
CA ALA A 577 -11.37 2.28 4.96
C ALA A 577 -11.95 1.83 6.29
N LYS A 578 -13.05 1.06 6.29
CA LYS A 578 -13.67 0.51 7.51
C LYS A 578 -12.79 -0.56 8.15
N GLY A 579 -12.11 -1.37 7.35
CA GLY A 579 -11.09 -2.32 7.83
C GLY A 579 -9.93 -1.65 8.56
N TYR A 580 -9.67 -0.37 8.31
CA TYR A 580 -8.66 0.45 8.99
C TYR A 580 -9.20 1.30 10.15
N GLN A 581 -10.38 1.00 10.69
CA GLN A 581 -10.92 1.73 11.85
C GLN A 581 -9.96 1.76 13.05
N ASN A 582 -9.16 0.71 13.24
CA ASN A 582 -8.15 0.63 14.30
C ASN A 582 -6.86 1.41 13.98
N SER A 583 -6.80 2.13 12.85
CA SER A 583 -5.64 2.87 12.38
C SER A 583 -6.08 4.21 11.80
N PRO A 584 -6.22 5.26 12.65
CA PRO A 584 -6.84 6.53 12.27
C PRO A 584 -6.11 7.22 11.10
N ASP A 585 -4.78 7.16 11.00
CA ASP A 585 -4.03 7.73 9.87
C ASP A 585 -4.42 7.11 8.52
N LEU A 586 -4.57 5.79 8.47
CA LEU A 586 -5.00 5.10 7.26
C LEU A 586 -6.47 5.40 6.96
N ARG A 587 -7.35 5.37 7.99
CA ARG A 587 -8.76 5.75 7.85
C ARG A 587 -8.90 7.15 7.25
N LEU A 588 -8.15 8.13 7.76
CA LEU A 588 -8.12 9.51 7.27
C LEU A 588 -7.67 9.58 5.80
N THR A 589 -6.59 8.88 5.45
CA THR A 589 -6.04 8.85 4.09
C THR A 589 -7.07 8.30 3.09
N TRP A 590 -7.79 7.25 3.47
CA TRP A 590 -8.84 6.67 2.61
C TRP A 590 -10.04 7.61 2.47
N LEU A 591 -10.51 8.23 3.56
CA LEU A 591 -11.59 9.23 3.50
C LEU A 591 -11.21 10.43 2.62
N ALA A 592 -9.96 10.91 2.71
CA ALA A 592 -9.45 11.98 1.86
C ALA A 592 -9.39 11.56 0.38
N ASN A 593 -8.95 10.33 0.07
CA ASN A 593 -8.94 9.80 -1.30
C ASN A 593 -10.37 9.63 -1.84
N MET A 594 -11.31 9.15 -1.03
CA MET A 594 -12.73 9.10 -1.38
C MET A 594 -13.28 10.49 -1.68
N ALA A 595 -12.94 11.50 -0.87
CA ALA A 595 -13.33 12.89 -1.10
C ALA A 595 -12.78 13.39 -2.45
N GLN A 596 -11.50 13.15 -2.74
CA GLN A 596 -10.87 13.52 -4.00
C GLN A 596 -11.56 12.84 -5.20
N LYS A 597 -11.87 11.54 -5.10
CA LYS A 597 -12.61 10.81 -6.15
C LYS A 597 -14.01 11.35 -6.38
N HIS A 598 -14.69 11.79 -5.32
CA HIS A 598 -15.97 12.46 -5.43
C HIS A 598 -15.86 13.85 -6.06
N MET A 599 -14.80 14.62 -5.75
CA MET A 599 -14.53 15.90 -6.39
C MET A 599 -14.23 15.76 -7.89
N GLU A 600 -13.44 14.76 -8.29
CA GLU A 600 -13.18 14.44 -9.71
C GLU A 600 -14.47 14.15 -10.50
N ARG A 601 -15.50 13.64 -9.81
CA ARG A 601 -16.80 13.30 -10.39
C ARG A 601 -17.86 14.40 -10.23
N ASN A 602 -17.50 15.57 -9.70
CA ASN A 602 -18.41 16.67 -9.36
C ASN A 602 -19.49 16.34 -8.30
N ASN A 603 -19.30 15.27 -7.52
CA ASN A 603 -20.17 14.92 -6.40
C ASN A 603 -19.70 15.64 -5.13
N HIS A 604 -19.87 16.97 -5.10
CA HIS A 604 -19.34 17.82 -4.04
C HIS A 604 -20.03 17.61 -2.68
N THR A 605 -21.29 17.16 -2.65
CA THR A 605 -21.97 16.84 -1.40
C THR A 605 -21.30 15.69 -0.66
N GLU A 606 -21.02 14.58 -1.36
CA GLU A 606 -20.40 13.38 -0.79
C GLU A 606 -18.94 13.64 -0.43
N ALA A 607 -18.23 14.45 -1.24
CA ALA A 607 -16.88 14.89 -0.91
C ALA A 607 -16.85 15.69 0.40
N ALA A 608 -17.79 16.62 0.59
CA ALA A 608 -17.92 17.37 1.84
C ALA A 608 -18.21 16.45 3.02
N MET A 609 -19.07 15.44 2.85
CA MET A 609 -19.34 14.45 3.90
C MET A 609 -18.10 13.63 4.26
N CYS A 610 -17.28 13.22 3.28
CA CYS A 610 -16.01 12.53 3.55
C CYS A 610 -15.06 13.41 4.40
N LEU A 611 -14.96 14.70 4.08
CA LEU A 611 -14.14 15.65 4.83
C LEU A 611 -14.70 15.92 6.25
N VAL A 612 -16.02 15.93 6.41
CA VAL A 612 -16.67 16.01 7.73
C VAL A 612 -16.37 14.78 8.57
N HIS A 613 -16.41 13.57 7.99
CA HIS A 613 -15.99 12.34 8.67
C HIS A 613 -14.49 12.39 9.03
N SER A 614 -13.62 12.87 8.13
CA SER A 614 -12.20 13.08 8.43
C SER A 614 -12.00 14.06 9.60
N ALA A 615 -12.75 15.16 9.64
CA ALA A 615 -12.68 16.13 10.72
C ALA A 615 -13.23 15.56 12.05
N ALA A 616 -14.30 14.78 12.01
CA ALA A 616 -14.85 14.10 13.18
C ALA A 616 -13.86 13.09 13.79
N LEU A 617 -13.16 12.31 12.95
CA LEU A 617 -12.11 11.39 13.37
C LEU A 617 -10.94 12.13 14.06
N VAL A 618 -10.46 13.22 13.45
CA VAL A 618 -9.39 14.04 14.04
C VAL A 618 -9.84 14.67 15.36
N ALA A 619 -11.09 15.16 15.42
CA ALA A 619 -11.65 15.74 16.63
C ALA A 619 -11.79 14.72 17.78
N GLU A 620 -12.24 13.50 17.51
CA GLU A 620 -12.28 12.41 18.49
C GLU A 620 -10.89 12.15 19.07
N TYR A 621 -9.87 12.08 18.21
CA TYR A 621 -8.51 11.82 18.64
C TYR A 621 -7.88 12.97 19.43
N LEU A 622 -8.09 14.22 18.99
CA LEU A 622 -7.63 15.40 19.73
C LEU A 622 -8.28 15.49 21.11
N HIS A 623 -9.57 15.16 21.22
CA HIS A 623 -10.28 15.13 22.51
C HIS A 623 -9.74 14.04 23.45
N MET A 624 -9.29 12.90 22.92
CA MET A 624 -8.63 11.86 23.72
C MET A 624 -7.24 12.29 24.25
N LEU A 625 -6.56 13.20 23.55
CA LEU A 625 -5.24 13.72 23.96
C LEU A 625 -5.35 14.89 24.94
N GLU A 626 -6.20 15.86 24.62
CA GLU A 626 -6.33 17.13 25.35
C GLU A 626 -7.83 17.47 25.53
N ASP A 627 -8.29 17.50 26.79
CA ASP A 627 -9.65 17.92 27.11
C ASP A 627 -9.71 19.45 27.28
N GLU A 628 -9.69 20.15 26.15
CA GLU A 628 -9.78 21.62 26.11
C GLU A 628 -11.21 22.09 25.77
N PRO A 629 -11.79 23.05 26.51
CA PRO A 629 -13.20 23.46 26.37
C PRO A 629 -13.54 24.17 25.05
N HIS A 630 -12.53 24.61 24.29
CA HIS A 630 -12.71 25.27 22.99
C HIS A 630 -12.70 24.30 21.81
N LEU A 631 -12.29 23.04 22.03
CA LEU A 631 -12.35 21.97 21.04
C LEU A 631 -13.73 21.27 21.05
N PRO A 632 -14.17 20.69 19.92
CA PRO A 632 -15.39 19.90 19.89
C PRO A 632 -15.28 18.66 20.80
N ILE A 633 -16.40 18.26 21.39
CA ILE A 633 -16.54 17.00 22.14
C ILE A 633 -16.54 15.84 21.12
N GLY A 634 -15.35 15.52 20.61
CA GLY A 634 -15.10 14.44 19.67
C GLY A 634 -16.04 14.41 18.45
N ALA A 635 -16.41 13.21 18.02
CA ALA A 635 -17.31 12.95 16.90
C ALA A 635 -18.77 13.40 17.17
N VAL A 636 -19.16 13.54 18.45
CA VAL A 636 -20.50 14.01 18.86
C VAL A 636 -20.71 15.48 18.50
N GLY A 637 -19.65 16.30 18.51
CA GLY A 637 -19.70 17.70 18.07
C GLY A 637 -20.22 17.87 16.62
N PHE A 638 -20.11 16.82 15.80
CA PHE A 638 -20.49 16.81 14.39
C PHE A 638 -21.90 16.27 14.13
N GLU A 639 -22.61 15.76 15.15
CA GLU A 639 -23.94 15.16 15.01
C GLU A 639 -24.96 16.13 14.38
N LYS A 640 -24.84 17.44 14.68
CA LYS A 640 -25.69 18.49 14.12
C LYS A 640 -25.58 18.57 12.60
N ILE A 641 -24.38 18.37 12.05
CA ILE A 641 -24.14 18.33 10.61
C ILE A 641 -24.66 17.01 10.06
N THR A 642 -24.22 15.89 10.63
CA THR A 642 -24.69 14.58 10.24
C THR A 642 -24.63 13.58 11.38
N PRO A 643 -25.71 12.81 11.62
CA PRO A 643 -25.69 11.74 12.62
C PRO A 643 -24.74 10.59 12.21
N ASN A 644 -24.31 10.54 10.94
CA ASN A 644 -23.40 9.51 10.48
C ASN A 644 -21.95 9.72 11.00
N SER A 645 -21.61 10.91 11.51
CA SER A 645 -20.27 11.18 12.07
C SER A 645 -19.95 10.30 13.27
N LEU A 646 -20.98 9.81 13.97
CA LEU A 646 -20.84 8.90 15.11
C LEU A 646 -20.20 7.56 14.73
N GLU A 647 -20.17 7.19 13.43
CA GLU A 647 -19.40 6.02 12.96
C GLU A 647 -17.89 6.14 13.21
N GLU A 648 -17.37 7.36 13.37
CA GLU A 648 -15.95 7.62 13.64
C GLU A 648 -15.63 7.72 15.14
N SER A 649 -16.62 7.52 16.03
CA SER A 649 -16.37 7.51 17.47
C SER A 649 -15.58 6.26 17.87
N ALA A 650 -14.54 6.47 18.68
CA ALA A 650 -13.61 5.44 19.12
C ALA A 650 -14.21 4.66 20.30
N VAL A 651 -15.16 3.76 20.05
CA VAL A 651 -15.87 3.01 21.11
C VAL A 651 -15.30 1.61 21.38
N SER A 652 -14.19 1.20 20.74
CA SER A 652 -13.62 -0.13 21.02
C SER A 652 -12.55 -0.09 22.10
N ASP A 653 -12.66 -0.97 23.11
CA ASP A 653 -11.67 -1.23 24.18
C ASP A 653 -10.24 -1.54 23.66
N ASP A 654 -10.11 -1.86 22.37
CA ASP A 654 -8.86 -2.17 21.67
C ASP A 654 -8.16 -0.92 21.05
N VAL A 655 -8.80 0.26 21.07
CA VAL A 655 -8.22 1.50 20.52
C VAL A 655 -7.38 2.15 21.61
N LEU A 656 -6.10 1.78 21.57
CA LEU A 656 -4.89 2.53 21.97
C LEU A 656 -5.13 3.55 23.09
N SER A 657 -4.57 3.26 24.27
CA SER A 657 -4.27 4.33 25.23
C SER A 657 -3.52 5.45 24.50
N PRO A 658 -3.90 6.73 24.65
CA PRO A 658 -3.22 7.87 24.03
C PRO A 658 -1.71 7.97 24.35
N GLU A 659 -1.27 7.18 25.33
CA GLU A 659 0.09 7.07 25.83
C GLU A 659 0.97 6.05 25.06
N GLU A 660 0.41 5.15 24.22
CA GLU A 660 1.20 4.20 23.41
C GLU A 660 1.53 4.77 22.01
N GLU A 661 2.84 4.90 21.73
CA GLU A 661 3.44 5.74 20.71
C GLU A 661 3.10 5.50 19.22
N GLY A 662 3.14 6.60 18.46
CA GLY A 662 3.39 6.62 17.00
C GLY A 662 2.16 6.76 16.10
N VAL A 663 0.96 6.80 16.69
CA VAL A 663 -0.31 6.96 15.98
C VAL A 663 -0.70 8.43 15.96
N CYS A 664 -1.22 8.92 14.83
CA CYS A 664 -1.64 10.32 14.63
C CYS A 664 -0.51 11.37 14.71
N LEU A 665 0.72 11.03 14.29
CA LEU A 665 1.79 12.03 14.06
C LEU A 665 1.63 12.76 12.71
N GLY A 666 0.59 12.43 11.93
CA GLY A 666 0.26 13.09 10.69
C GLY A 666 0.03 14.59 10.90
N LYS A 667 0.46 15.42 9.93
CA LYS A 667 0.25 16.89 9.94
C LYS A 667 -1.21 17.28 10.17
N ASP A 668 -2.12 16.40 9.80
CA ASP A 668 -3.56 16.61 9.84
C ASP A 668 -4.18 16.35 11.23
N PHE A 669 -3.50 15.61 12.12
CA PHE A 669 -3.89 15.39 13.52
C PHE A 669 -3.37 16.51 14.43
N THR A 670 -3.57 17.74 13.98
CA THR A 670 -3.28 18.95 14.75
C THR A 670 -4.51 19.85 14.70
N GLU A 671 -4.62 20.79 15.64
CA GLU A 671 -5.66 21.82 15.59
C GLU A 671 -5.68 22.54 14.22
N SER A 672 -4.51 22.83 13.66
CA SER A 672 -4.39 23.45 12.34
C SER A 672 -4.89 22.54 11.20
N GLY A 673 -4.68 21.23 11.31
CA GLY A 673 -5.17 20.22 10.38
C GLY A 673 -6.68 20.09 10.43
N LEU A 674 -7.26 20.03 11.63
CA LEU A 674 -8.72 20.03 11.84
C LEU A 674 -9.37 21.26 11.21
N ILE A 675 -8.81 22.45 11.45
CA ILE A 675 -9.29 23.69 10.84
C ILE A 675 -9.20 23.61 9.31
N GLY A 676 -8.11 23.09 8.76
CA GLY A 676 -7.93 22.89 7.32
C GLY A 676 -8.99 21.98 6.69
N LEU A 677 -9.31 20.86 7.34
CA LEU A 677 -10.35 19.92 6.89
C LEU A 677 -11.74 20.55 6.90
N LEU A 678 -12.09 21.28 7.97
CA LEU A 678 -13.36 21.99 8.09
C LEU A 678 -13.51 23.10 7.03
N GLU A 679 -12.44 23.84 6.72
CA GLU A 679 -12.47 24.86 5.67
C GLU A 679 -12.67 24.26 4.27
N GLN A 680 -12.04 23.12 4.00
CA GLN A 680 -12.24 22.38 2.75
C GLN A 680 -13.67 21.80 2.66
N ALA A 681 -14.23 21.30 3.77
CA ALA A 681 -15.61 20.82 3.83
C ALA A 681 -16.61 21.96 3.55
N ALA A 682 -16.43 23.12 4.19
CA ALA A 682 -17.25 24.31 3.95
C ALA A 682 -17.21 24.79 2.49
N SER A 683 -16.02 24.78 1.87
CA SER A 683 -15.84 25.11 0.45
C SER A 683 -16.57 24.12 -0.47
N SER A 684 -16.52 22.83 -0.13
CA SER A 684 -17.19 21.77 -0.87
C SER A 684 -18.72 21.87 -0.76
N PHE A 685 -19.26 22.16 0.44
CA PHE A 685 -20.70 22.41 0.62
C PHE A 685 -21.19 23.66 -0.13
N HIS A 686 -20.35 24.70 -0.19
CA HIS A 686 -20.66 25.92 -0.96
C HIS A 686 -20.79 25.63 -2.46
N THR A 687 -19.87 24.83 -3.01
CA THR A 687 -19.91 24.38 -4.41
C THR A 687 -21.11 23.46 -4.66
N ALA A 688 -21.48 22.64 -3.67
CA ALA A 688 -22.62 21.74 -3.74
C ALA A 688 -23.99 22.42 -3.62
N GLY A 689 -24.06 23.71 -3.26
CA GLY A 689 -25.32 24.44 -3.04
C GLY A 689 -26.03 24.15 -1.71
N MET A 690 -25.33 23.50 -0.77
CA MET A 690 -25.80 23.17 0.58
C MET A 690 -25.36 24.25 1.58
N TYR A 691 -25.93 25.45 1.45
CA TYR A 691 -25.47 26.63 2.20
C TYR A 691 -25.78 26.58 3.69
N GLU A 692 -26.88 25.94 4.08
CA GLU A 692 -27.28 25.81 5.48
C GLU A 692 -26.28 24.99 6.31
N ALA A 693 -25.74 23.90 5.73
CA ALA A 693 -24.74 23.05 6.37
C ALA A 693 -23.40 23.79 6.64
N ILE A 694 -23.11 24.86 5.89
CA ILE A 694 -21.90 25.68 6.11
C ILE A 694 -21.94 26.35 7.48
N ASN A 695 -23.13 26.76 7.95
CA ASN A 695 -23.28 27.35 9.28
C ASN A 695 -22.94 26.34 10.37
N ASP A 696 -23.40 25.10 10.23
CA ASP A 696 -23.14 24.05 11.21
C ASP A 696 -21.63 23.69 11.24
N VAL A 697 -20.97 23.63 10.08
CA VAL A 697 -19.51 23.44 9.99
C VAL A 697 -18.74 24.58 10.65
N TYR A 698 -19.08 25.84 10.36
CA TYR A 698 -18.39 26.97 10.98
C TYR A 698 -18.73 27.16 12.45
N SER A 699 -19.86 26.65 12.94
CA SER A 699 -20.19 26.68 14.36
C SER A 699 -19.17 25.91 15.23
N ILE A 700 -18.53 24.89 14.67
CA ILE A 700 -17.43 24.14 15.31
C ILE A 700 -16.12 24.91 15.24
N LEU A 701 -15.91 25.67 14.16
CA LEU A 701 -14.65 26.36 13.88
C LEU A 701 -14.54 27.72 14.61
N ILE A 702 -15.65 28.40 14.88
CA ILE A 702 -15.67 29.72 15.55
C ILE A 702 -15.01 29.68 16.95
N PRO A 703 -15.38 28.76 17.88
CA PRO A 703 -14.76 28.69 19.20
C PRO A 703 -13.23 28.51 19.16
N ILE A 704 -12.75 27.69 18.21
CA ILE A 704 -11.34 27.42 17.98
C ILE A 704 -10.61 28.69 17.50
N ALA A 705 -11.22 29.43 16.56
CA ALA A 705 -10.64 30.68 16.05
C ALA A 705 -10.64 31.81 17.10
N GLU A 706 -11.65 31.85 17.98
CA GLU A 706 -11.73 32.79 19.10
C GLU A 706 -10.66 32.52 20.15
N ALA A 707 -10.42 31.25 20.51
CA ALA A 707 -9.37 30.85 21.43
C ALA A 707 -7.97 31.28 20.93
N ASN A 708 -7.71 31.09 19.63
CA ASN A 708 -6.47 31.51 18.98
C ASN A 708 -6.33 33.01 18.73
N ARG A 709 -7.40 33.80 18.97
CA ARG A 709 -7.46 35.25 18.70
C ARG A 709 -7.14 35.61 17.24
N ASP A 710 -7.45 34.74 16.28
CA ASP A 710 -7.27 35.01 14.85
C ASP A 710 -8.48 35.77 14.28
N TYR A 711 -8.51 37.08 14.51
CA TYR A 711 -9.58 37.95 14.04
C TYR A 711 -9.69 38.03 12.52
N LYS A 712 -8.59 37.78 11.78
CA LYS A 712 -8.61 37.78 10.31
C LYS A 712 -9.38 36.57 9.79
N LYS A 713 -9.17 35.40 10.41
CA LYS A 713 -9.91 34.19 10.09
C LYS A 713 -11.38 34.31 10.47
N LEU A 714 -11.70 34.86 11.65
CA LEU A 714 -13.07 35.17 12.05
C LEU A 714 -13.80 36.08 11.05
N ALA A 715 -13.15 37.16 10.59
CA ALA A 715 -13.73 38.05 9.59
C ALA A 715 -14.03 37.32 8.26
N ASN A 716 -13.14 36.43 7.81
CA ASN A 716 -13.34 35.63 6.61
C ASN A 716 -14.50 34.63 6.75
N ILE A 717 -14.60 33.96 7.90
CA ILE A 717 -15.70 33.02 8.20
C ILE A 717 -17.04 33.73 8.16
N HIS A 718 -17.17 34.87 8.86
CA HIS A 718 -18.40 35.65 8.84
C HIS A 718 -18.72 36.22 7.45
N GLY A 719 -17.71 36.59 6.66
CA GLY A 719 -17.90 36.96 5.26
C GLY A 719 -18.50 35.82 4.41
N LYS A 720 -17.95 34.61 4.54
CA LYS A 720 -18.47 33.42 3.85
C LYS A 720 -19.88 33.03 4.31
N LEU A 721 -20.18 33.18 5.60
CA LEU A 721 -21.52 32.96 6.15
C LEU A 721 -22.52 33.98 5.61
N HIS A 722 -22.13 35.26 5.54
CA HIS A 722 -22.95 36.30 4.92
C HIS A 722 -23.30 35.96 3.47
N ASP A 723 -22.31 35.54 2.67
CA ASP A 723 -22.53 35.11 1.29
C ASP A 723 -23.44 33.88 1.21
N ALA A 724 -23.27 32.90 2.09
CA ALA A 724 -24.09 31.70 2.15
C ALA A 724 -25.57 32.03 2.43
N PHE A 725 -25.86 32.81 3.47
CA PHE A 725 -27.24 33.21 3.80
C PHE A 725 -27.87 34.08 2.71
N THR A 726 -27.09 34.98 2.10
CA THR A 726 -27.56 35.80 0.96
C THR A 726 -27.98 34.90 -0.21
N ARG A 727 -27.22 33.83 -0.50
CA ARG A 727 -27.59 32.86 -1.55
C ARG A 727 -28.80 32.02 -1.19
N VAL A 728 -28.99 31.65 0.08
CA VAL A 728 -30.19 30.92 0.53
C VAL A 728 -31.45 31.73 0.22
N GLU A 729 -31.44 33.04 0.49
CA GLU A 729 -32.55 33.94 0.18
C GLU A 729 -32.75 34.10 -1.34
N GLN A 730 -31.68 34.39 -2.09
CA GLN A 730 -31.77 34.60 -3.54
C GLN A 730 -32.25 33.37 -4.33
N LEU A 731 -31.88 32.17 -3.85
CA LEU A 731 -32.17 30.90 -4.52
C LEU A 731 -33.35 30.14 -3.89
N GLN A 732 -34.12 30.79 -3.02
CA GLN A 732 -35.30 30.20 -2.41
C GLN A 732 -36.30 29.76 -3.50
N GLY A 733 -36.70 28.48 -3.46
CA GLY A 733 -37.59 27.88 -4.46
C GLY A 733 -36.97 27.55 -5.82
N LYS A 734 -35.71 27.93 -6.08
CA LYS A 734 -34.99 27.63 -7.34
C LYS A 734 -33.98 26.50 -7.21
N ARG A 735 -33.56 26.17 -5.99
CA ARG A 735 -32.63 25.04 -5.74
C ARG A 735 -33.34 23.72 -5.98
N VAL A 736 -32.69 22.84 -6.74
CA VAL A 736 -33.11 21.46 -6.95
C VAL A 736 -32.11 20.57 -6.26
N PHE A 737 -32.59 19.63 -5.45
CA PHE A 737 -31.75 18.63 -4.79
C PHE A 737 -31.81 17.31 -5.59
N GLY A 738 -30.95 16.35 -5.23
CA GLY A 738 -30.86 15.06 -5.92
C GLY A 738 -32.17 14.27 -5.90
N THR A 739 -32.36 13.42 -6.91
CA THR A 739 -33.48 12.47 -6.98
C THR A 739 -33.06 11.10 -6.44
N TYR A 740 -34.02 10.33 -5.93
CA TYR A 740 -33.74 9.06 -5.27
C TYR A 740 -34.42 7.89 -5.99
N PHE A 741 -33.68 6.79 -6.15
CA PHE A 741 -34.17 5.57 -6.79
C PHE A 741 -33.80 4.35 -5.95
N ARG A 742 -34.76 3.45 -5.73
CA ARG A 742 -34.48 2.10 -5.24
C ARG A 742 -33.98 1.26 -6.40
N VAL A 743 -32.82 0.64 -6.24
CA VAL A 743 -32.23 -0.31 -7.20
C VAL A 743 -32.00 -1.63 -6.49
N GLY A 744 -32.64 -2.70 -6.96
CA GLY A 744 -32.44 -4.06 -6.49
C GLY A 744 -31.74 -4.91 -7.54
N PHE A 745 -30.75 -5.70 -7.11
CA PHE A 745 -29.97 -6.59 -7.99
C PHE A 745 -30.34 -8.04 -7.72
N TYR A 746 -30.68 -8.79 -8.77
CA TYR A 746 -31.03 -10.21 -8.66
C TYR A 746 -30.35 -11.01 -9.76
N GLY A 747 -29.77 -12.17 -9.41
CA GLY A 747 -29.06 -13.05 -10.33
C GLY A 747 -27.64 -13.34 -9.86
N SER A 748 -27.21 -14.58 -10.04
CA SER A 748 -25.90 -15.06 -9.55
C SER A 748 -24.70 -14.33 -10.18
N LYS A 749 -24.87 -13.76 -11.39
CA LYS A 749 -23.86 -12.95 -12.10
C LYS A 749 -23.43 -11.69 -11.35
N PHE A 750 -24.27 -11.18 -10.45
CA PHE A 750 -23.97 -10.00 -9.65
C PHE A 750 -23.09 -10.28 -8.42
N GLY A 751 -22.81 -11.55 -8.10
CA GLY A 751 -21.93 -11.94 -6.98
C GLY A 751 -22.39 -11.34 -5.65
N ASP A 752 -21.55 -10.49 -5.04
CA ASP A 752 -21.81 -9.79 -3.77
C ASP A 752 -23.11 -8.94 -3.78
N LEU A 753 -23.56 -8.48 -4.95
CA LEU A 753 -24.77 -7.66 -5.07
C LEU A 753 -26.06 -8.49 -5.18
N ASN A 754 -25.97 -9.81 -5.32
CA ASN A 754 -27.15 -10.63 -5.57
C ASN A 754 -28.11 -10.66 -4.36
N GLY A 755 -29.35 -10.21 -4.57
CA GLY A 755 -30.39 -10.13 -3.55
C GLY A 755 -30.36 -8.84 -2.73
N GLU A 756 -29.41 -7.94 -3.02
CA GLU A 756 -29.24 -6.69 -2.28
C GLU A 756 -30.03 -5.53 -2.91
N GLU A 757 -30.57 -4.67 -2.05
CA GLU A 757 -31.33 -3.48 -2.43
C GLU A 757 -30.65 -2.21 -1.91
N PHE A 758 -30.53 -1.21 -2.79
CA PHE A 758 -29.89 0.06 -2.48
C PHE A 758 -30.81 1.23 -2.84
N ILE A 759 -30.70 2.32 -2.08
CA ILE A 759 -31.18 3.62 -2.51
C ILE A 759 -30.02 4.36 -3.17
N TYR A 760 -30.22 4.79 -4.41
CA TYR A 760 -29.31 5.61 -5.19
C TYR A 760 -29.72 7.07 -5.07
N LYS A 761 -28.76 7.94 -4.79
CA LYS A 761 -28.89 9.39 -4.93
C LYS A 761 -28.29 9.80 -6.27
N GLU A 762 -29.14 10.32 -7.13
CA GLU A 762 -28.76 10.81 -8.46
C GLU A 762 -28.60 12.34 -8.48
N PRO A 763 -27.86 12.87 -9.48
CA PRO A 763 -27.80 14.30 -9.74
C PRO A 763 -29.18 14.95 -9.91
N THR A 764 -29.21 16.28 -9.84
CA THR A 764 -30.45 17.04 -9.90
C THR A 764 -31.21 16.77 -11.20
N LEU A 765 -32.53 16.53 -11.09
CA LEU A 765 -33.47 16.34 -12.21
C LEU A 765 -33.31 15.04 -13.01
N THR A 766 -32.50 14.07 -12.57
CA THR A 766 -32.41 12.77 -13.25
C THR A 766 -33.76 12.07 -13.27
N LYS A 767 -34.20 11.68 -14.47
CA LYS A 767 -35.48 10.99 -14.68
C LYS A 767 -35.28 9.48 -14.72
N LEU A 768 -36.36 8.76 -14.40
CA LEU A 768 -36.39 7.30 -14.38
C LEU A 768 -35.89 6.61 -15.68
N PRO A 769 -36.18 7.10 -16.90
CA PRO A 769 -35.59 6.55 -18.13
C PRO A 769 -34.07 6.71 -18.27
N GLU A 770 -33.50 7.76 -17.69
CA GLU A 770 -32.06 8.06 -17.79
C GLU A 770 -31.25 7.10 -16.91
N ILE A 771 -31.71 6.82 -15.69
CA ILE A 771 -31.08 5.81 -14.83
C ILE A 771 -31.27 4.40 -15.40
N PHE A 772 -32.42 4.11 -16.01
CA PHE A 772 -32.63 2.82 -16.69
C PHE A 772 -31.61 2.60 -17.79
N SER A 773 -31.51 3.53 -18.75
CA SER A 773 -30.57 3.37 -19.87
C SER A 773 -29.11 3.38 -19.41
N ARG A 774 -28.76 4.18 -18.40
CA ARG A 774 -27.40 4.21 -17.85
C ARG A 774 -27.00 2.87 -17.23
N LEU A 775 -27.82 2.30 -16.35
CA LEU A 775 -27.52 1.01 -15.73
C LEU A 775 -27.64 -0.15 -16.72
N GLU A 776 -28.61 -0.10 -17.65
CA GLU A 776 -28.73 -1.09 -18.72
C GLU A 776 -27.46 -1.13 -19.57
N ASN A 777 -27.01 0.02 -20.09
CA ASN A 777 -25.82 0.10 -20.93
C ASN A 777 -24.58 -0.33 -20.16
N PHE A 778 -24.41 0.14 -18.93
CA PHE A 778 -23.24 -0.19 -18.10
C PHE A 778 -23.10 -1.69 -17.85
N TYR A 779 -24.19 -2.35 -17.42
CA TYR A 779 -24.12 -3.79 -17.18
C TYR A 779 -24.14 -4.58 -18.50
N ALA A 780 -24.78 -4.07 -19.56
CA ALA A 780 -24.81 -4.72 -20.88
C ALA A 780 -23.42 -4.82 -21.51
N GLU A 781 -22.57 -3.81 -21.33
CA GLU A 781 -21.16 -3.88 -21.74
C GLU A 781 -20.40 -4.99 -20.99
N ARG A 782 -20.75 -5.27 -19.72
CA ARG A 782 -20.07 -6.28 -18.90
C ARG A 782 -20.57 -7.72 -19.09
N PHE A 783 -21.90 -7.91 -19.12
CA PHE A 783 -22.51 -9.24 -19.11
C PHE A 783 -23.09 -9.64 -20.48
N GLY A 784 -23.14 -8.73 -21.45
CA GLY A 784 -23.82 -8.89 -22.73
C GLY A 784 -25.30 -8.50 -22.65
N THR A 785 -25.80 -7.83 -23.69
CA THR A 785 -27.17 -7.30 -23.79
C THR A 785 -28.26 -8.36 -23.60
N GLU A 786 -28.02 -9.61 -24.03
CA GLU A 786 -29.02 -10.69 -23.89
C GLU A 786 -29.19 -11.22 -22.46
N ASN A 787 -28.21 -10.94 -21.60
CA ASN A 787 -28.17 -11.46 -20.25
C ASN A 787 -28.79 -10.53 -19.22
N ILE A 788 -29.21 -9.32 -19.60
CA ILE A 788 -29.74 -8.32 -18.67
C ILE A 788 -31.20 -8.04 -18.95
N VAL A 789 -31.99 -8.02 -17.88
CA VAL A 789 -33.41 -7.70 -17.95
C VAL A 789 -33.74 -6.69 -16.86
N ILE A 790 -34.28 -5.55 -17.27
CA ILE A 790 -34.79 -4.56 -16.34
C ILE A 790 -36.22 -4.92 -15.92
N ILE A 791 -36.43 -5.07 -14.61
CA ILE A 791 -37.75 -5.23 -14.01
C ILE A 791 -38.37 -3.84 -13.84
N LYS A 792 -39.43 -3.58 -14.61
CA LYS A 792 -40.20 -2.32 -14.55
C LYS A 792 -41.23 -2.32 -13.41
N ASP A 793 -41.63 -3.50 -12.96
CA ASP A 793 -42.59 -3.64 -11.86
C ASP A 793 -41.94 -3.32 -10.52
N SER A 794 -42.63 -2.55 -9.69
CA SER A 794 -42.15 -2.15 -8.35
C SER A 794 -42.48 -3.16 -7.24
N ASN A 795 -43.14 -4.28 -7.57
CA ASN A 795 -43.52 -5.30 -6.60
C ASN A 795 -42.29 -6.03 -6.02
N ALA A 796 -42.47 -6.69 -4.88
CA ALA A 796 -41.45 -7.59 -4.37
C ALA A 796 -41.20 -8.70 -5.40
N VAL A 797 -39.93 -8.97 -5.70
CA VAL A 797 -39.55 -9.94 -6.72
C VAL A 797 -39.29 -11.28 -6.05
N ASP A 798 -39.98 -12.32 -6.50
CA ASP A 798 -39.77 -13.68 -6.02
C ASP A 798 -38.56 -14.31 -6.71
N MET A 799 -37.48 -14.52 -5.95
CA MET A 799 -36.20 -15.08 -6.43
C MET A 799 -36.35 -16.45 -7.12
N SER A 800 -37.39 -17.22 -6.76
CA SER A 800 -37.67 -18.53 -7.34
C SER A 800 -38.28 -18.50 -8.75
N SER A 801 -38.86 -17.36 -9.16
CA SER A 801 -39.49 -17.19 -10.47
C SER A 801 -38.55 -16.66 -11.55
N LEU A 802 -37.31 -16.32 -11.18
CA LEU A 802 -36.32 -15.67 -12.04
C LEU A 802 -35.36 -16.70 -12.66
N ASP A 803 -34.93 -16.47 -13.90
CA ASP A 803 -33.94 -17.32 -14.56
C ASP A 803 -32.54 -17.11 -13.92
N PRO A 804 -31.87 -18.15 -13.37
CA PRO A 804 -30.57 -17.98 -12.72
C PRO A 804 -29.44 -17.53 -13.66
N GLU A 805 -29.60 -17.73 -14.97
CA GLU A 805 -28.62 -17.34 -15.99
C GLU A 805 -28.70 -15.86 -16.38
N LYS A 806 -29.79 -15.17 -16.04
CA LYS A 806 -30.00 -13.75 -16.36
C LYS A 806 -29.77 -12.87 -15.14
N ALA A 807 -29.35 -11.65 -15.42
CA ALA A 807 -29.11 -10.59 -14.47
C ALA A 807 -30.31 -9.64 -14.50
N TYR A 808 -31.03 -9.54 -13.39
CA TYR A 808 -32.20 -8.69 -13.26
C TYR A 808 -31.91 -7.47 -12.40
N ILE A 809 -32.30 -6.30 -12.89
CA ILE A 809 -32.19 -5.03 -12.15
C ILE A 809 -33.58 -4.44 -12.02
N GLN A 810 -34.00 -4.20 -10.78
CA GLN A 810 -35.26 -3.55 -10.48
C GLN A 810 -34.99 -2.10 -10.11
N ILE A 811 -35.56 -1.13 -10.83
CA ILE A 811 -35.44 0.30 -10.49
C ILE A 811 -36.82 0.87 -10.20
N THR A 812 -36.94 1.60 -9.10
CA THR A 812 -38.19 2.26 -8.69
C THR A 812 -37.89 3.65 -8.15
N TYR A 813 -38.61 4.66 -8.62
CA TYR A 813 -38.52 6.02 -8.08
C TYR A 813 -39.06 6.05 -6.64
N VAL A 814 -38.32 6.70 -5.73
CA VAL A 814 -38.72 6.84 -4.33
C VAL A 814 -38.67 8.30 -3.90
N GLU A 815 -39.58 8.66 -3.00
CA GLU A 815 -39.63 9.99 -2.41
C GLU A 815 -39.21 9.93 -0.93
N PRO A 816 -38.64 11.00 -0.36
CA PRO A 816 -38.33 11.05 1.06
C PRO A 816 -39.59 10.94 1.91
N TYR A 817 -39.55 10.10 2.96
CA TYR A 817 -40.68 9.87 3.85
C TYR A 817 -40.43 10.45 5.23
N PHE A 818 -41.37 11.27 5.70
CA PHE A 818 -41.36 11.86 7.03
C PHE A 818 -42.68 11.62 7.74
N GLU A 819 -42.60 11.38 9.04
CA GLU A 819 -43.79 11.29 9.89
C GLU A 819 -44.34 12.67 10.25
N ALA A 820 -45.60 12.71 10.68
CA ALA A 820 -46.31 13.96 10.96
C ALA A 820 -45.64 14.79 12.08
N TYR A 821 -44.90 14.18 13.00
CA TYR A 821 -44.15 14.90 14.04
C TYR A 821 -42.82 15.48 13.50
N GLU A 822 -42.17 14.80 12.55
CA GLU A 822 -40.92 15.27 11.93
C GLU A 822 -41.17 16.48 11.04
N LEU A 823 -42.29 16.47 10.30
CA LEU A 823 -42.72 17.59 9.46
C LEU A 823 -42.98 18.89 10.24
N ARG A 824 -43.17 18.82 11.57
CA ARG A 824 -43.28 20.01 12.44
C ARG A 824 -41.94 20.71 12.64
N HIS A 825 -40.85 19.95 12.68
CA HIS A 825 -39.50 20.46 12.89
C HIS A 825 -38.82 20.76 11.54
N ARG A 826 -39.14 19.98 10.50
CA ARG A 826 -38.61 20.13 9.13
C ARG A 826 -39.49 21.03 8.27
N VAL A 827 -39.39 22.33 8.54
CA VAL A 827 -40.20 23.36 7.89
C VAL A 827 -39.62 23.73 6.51
N THR A 828 -38.29 23.85 6.41
CA THR A 828 -37.66 24.33 5.17
C THR A 828 -37.56 23.24 4.11
N TYR A 829 -37.39 23.66 2.86
CA TYR A 829 -37.17 22.75 1.74
C TYR A 829 -35.81 22.03 1.81
N PHE A 830 -34.82 22.64 2.47
CA PHE A 830 -33.53 22.02 2.75
C PHE A 830 -33.66 20.92 3.82
N ASP A 831 -34.36 21.18 4.92
CA ASP A 831 -34.52 20.20 6.01
C ASP A 831 -35.25 18.93 5.55
N ARG A 832 -36.05 19.00 4.48
CA ARG A 832 -36.72 17.82 3.90
C ARG A 832 -35.83 17.01 2.96
N ASN A 833 -34.67 17.55 2.58
CA ASN A 833 -33.73 16.94 1.65
C ASN A 833 -32.33 16.71 2.25
N PHE A 834 -32.17 16.96 3.55
CA PHE A 834 -30.92 16.78 4.29
C PHE A 834 -31.13 15.88 5.52
N ASN A 835 -30.18 15.00 5.82
CA ASN A 835 -30.24 14.00 6.88
C ASN A 835 -31.52 13.13 6.82
N MET A 836 -31.69 12.43 5.69
CA MET A 836 -32.86 11.60 5.41
C MET A 836 -32.52 10.11 5.50
N LYS A 837 -33.36 9.33 6.17
CA LYS A 837 -33.17 7.88 6.33
C LYS A 837 -34.26 7.03 5.68
N ARG A 838 -35.44 7.62 5.46
CA ARG A 838 -36.65 6.89 5.05
C ARG A 838 -37.13 7.37 3.70
N PHE A 839 -37.49 6.42 2.86
CA PHE A 839 -37.98 6.65 1.51
C PHE A 839 -39.28 5.87 1.28
N VAL A 840 -40.21 6.41 0.52
CA VAL A 840 -41.49 5.78 0.21
C VAL A 840 -41.71 5.71 -1.29
N TYR A 841 -42.25 4.58 -1.74
CA TYR A 841 -42.89 4.48 -3.04
C TYR A 841 -44.27 3.86 -2.87
N ALA A 842 -45.15 4.15 -3.83
CA ALA A 842 -46.51 3.64 -3.83
C ALA A 842 -46.75 2.75 -5.04
N THR A 843 -47.26 1.54 -4.80
CA THR A 843 -47.63 0.59 -5.84
C THR A 843 -49.14 0.38 -5.83
N PRO A 844 -49.84 0.73 -6.93
CA PRO A 844 -51.27 0.45 -7.06
C PRO A 844 -51.49 -1.05 -7.28
N PHE A 845 -52.50 -1.61 -6.64
CA PHE A 845 -52.90 -3.00 -6.86
C PHE A 845 -54.39 -3.20 -6.63
N THR A 846 -54.93 -4.27 -7.17
CA THR A 846 -56.32 -4.72 -6.97
C THR A 846 -56.33 -6.07 -6.26
N PRO A 847 -57.43 -6.46 -5.59
CA PRO A 847 -57.55 -7.80 -5.00
C PRO A 847 -57.38 -8.93 -6.04
N GLY A 848 -57.71 -8.66 -7.30
CA GLY A 848 -57.52 -9.57 -8.43
C GLY A 848 -56.11 -9.62 -9.02
N GLY A 849 -55.12 -8.96 -8.38
CA GLY A 849 -53.71 -9.01 -8.78
C GLY A 849 -53.30 -8.09 -9.93
N ARG A 850 -54.23 -7.32 -10.51
CA ARG A 850 -53.91 -6.29 -11.53
C ARG A 850 -53.43 -5.01 -10.86
N ALA A 851 -52.54 -4.25 -11.52
CA ALA A 851 -52.05 -2.97 -11.03
C ALA A 851 -53.14 -1.88 -10.95
N HIS A 852 -54.00 -1.81 -11.98
CA HIS A 852 -55.08 -0.84 -12.08
C HIS A 852 -56.45 -1.53 -12.19
N GLY A 853 -57.44 -0.96 -11.50
CA GLY A 853 -58.84 -1.41 -11.52
C GLY A 853 -59.82 -0.24 -11.39
N GLU A 854 -61.08 -0.55 -11.12
CA GLU A 854 -62.10 0.47 -10.84
C GLU A 854 -61.85 1.16 -9.48
N LEU A 855 -62.38 2.37 -9.28
CA LEU A 855 -62.14 3.17 -8.06
C LEU A 855 -62.41 2.41 -6.77
N HIS A 856 -63.43 1.55 -6.73
CA HIS A 856 -63.82 0.80 -5.53
C HIS A 856 -62.93 -0.44 -5.27
N GLU A 857 -62.15 -0.88 -6.26
CA GLU A 857 -61.22 -2.02 -6.16
C GLU A 857 -59.75 -1.58 -6.11
N GLN A 858 -59.49 -0.28 -6.23
CA GLN A 858 -58.13 0.26 -6.31
C GLN A 858 -57.51 0.43 -4.92
N TYR A 859 -56.64 -0.51 -4.54
CA TYR A 859 -55.80 -0.38 -3.36
C TYR A 859 -54.47 0.29 -3.74
N LYS A 860 -53.81 0.87 -2.74
CA LYS A 860 -52.47 1.45 -2.88
C LYS A 860 -51.61 0.93 -1.75
N ARG A 861 -50.49 0.29 -2.09
CA ARG A 861 -49.48 -0.14 -1.13
C ARG A 861 -48.39 0.92 -1.04
N LYS A 862 -48.17 1.50 0.13
CA LYS A 862 -47.02 2.35 0.42
C LYS A 862 -45.94 1.50 1.07
N THR A 863 -44.81 1.39 0.40
CA THR A 863 -43.63 0.70 0.95
C THR A 863 -42.65 1.75 1.41
N ILE A 864 -42.39 1.79 2.71
CA ILE A 864 -41.39 2.65 3.35
C ILE A 864 -40.12 1.82 3.50
N LEU A 865 -39.03 2.32 2.96
CA LEU A 865 -37.70 1.73 3.00
C LEU A 865 -36.84 2.57 3.96
N THR A 866 -36.14 1.89 4.85
CA THR A 866 -35.19 2.51 5.78
C THR A 866 -33.78 2.12 5.35
N THR A 867 -32.94 3.10 5.05
CA THR A 867 -31.53 2.88 4.72
C THR A 867 -30.68 2.69 5.96
N ALA A 868 -29.49 2.09 5.78
CA ALA A 868 -28.49 1.95 6.85
C ALA A 868 -28.13 3.29 7.49
N ASN A 869 -27.70 4.22 6.62
CA ASN A 869 -27.19 5.54 6.98
C ASN A 869 -28.06 6.64 6.37
N HIS A 870 -27.90 7.87 6.85
CA HIS A 870 -28.65 9.03 6.38
C HIS A 870 -28.02 9.62 5.11
N PHE A 871 -28.83 10.12 4.18
CA PHE A 871 -28.35 10.95 3.07
C PHE A 871 -28.28 12.43 3.45
N PRO A 872 -27.27 13.19 3.00
CA PRO A 872 -26.09 12.75 2.24
C PRO A 872 -25.10 11.94 3.10
N TYR A 873 -24.28 11.10 2.46
CA TYR A 873 -23.29 10.24 3.12
C TYR A 873 -21.97 10.25 2.35
N VAL A 874 -20.96 9.52 2.83
CA VAL A 874 -19.68 9.29 2.11
C VAL A 874 -19.83 8.44 0.85
N LYS A 875 -21.05 7.95 0.57
CA LYS A 875 -21.40 7.14 -0.61
C LYS A 875 -22.67 7.68 -1.27
N THR A 876 -22.75 7.51 -2.59
CA THR A 876 -23.93 7.90 -3.41
C THR A 876 -25.06 6.87 -3.35
N ARG A 877 -24.78 5.63 -2.95
CA ARG A 877 -25.78 4.59 -2.71
C ARG A 877 -25.66 4.01 -1.30
N ILE A 878 -26.79 3.67 -0.69
CA ILE A 878 -26.87 3.13 0.67
C ILE A 878 -27.82 1.93 0.68
N GLN A 879 -27.43 0.85 1.34
CA GLN A 879 -28.20 -0.39 1.46
C GLN A 879 -29.50 -0.18 2.26
N VAL A 880 -30.57 -0.84 1.85
CA VAL A 880 -31.85 -0.89 2.55
C VAL A 880 -31.83 -1.99 3.61
N ILE A 881 -32.04 -1.64 4.88
CA ILE A 881 -32.02 -2.59 6.00
C ILE A 881 -33.43 -3.05 6.37
N ASP A 882 -34.38 -2.11 6.40
CA ASP A 882 -35.73 -2.38 6.88
C ASP A 882 -36.80 -1.91 5.89
N ARG A 883 -37.92 -2.66 5.85
CA ARG A 883 -39.05 -2.42 4.96
C ARG A 883 -40.36 -2.49 5.73
N LYS A 884 -41.16 -1.42 5.65
CA LYS A 884 -42.50 -1.34 6.23
C LYS A 884 -43.54 -1.11 5.14
N GLN A 885 -44.54 -1.99 5.04
CA GLN A 885 -45.61 -1.87 4.07
C GLN A 885 -46.91 -1.42 4.73
N ILE A 886 -47.54 -0.40 4.17
CA ILE A 886 -48.84 0.13 4.60
C ILE A 886 -49.79 0.00 3.42
N VAL A 887 -50.84 -0.81 3.55
CA VAL A 887 -51.88 -0.96 2.54
C VAL A 887 -52.99 0.03 2.84
N LEU A 888 -53.31 0.88 1.85
CA LEU A 888 -54.42 1.81 1.89
C LEU A 888 -55.62 1.19 1.20
N THR A 889 -56.78 1.30 1.86
CA THR A 889 -58.07 0.91 1.30
C THR A 889 -58.51 1.90 0.20
N PRO A 890 -59.41 1.51 -0.72
CA PRO A 890 -59.83 2.37 -1.83
C PRO A 890 -60.36 3.75 -1.40
N ILE A 891 -61.09 3.80 -0.28
CA ILE A 891 -61.57 5.08 0.27
C ILE A 891 -60.43 5.94 0.85
N GLU A 892 -59.39 5.34 1.40
CA GLU A 892 -58.21 6.06 1.89
C GLU A 892 -57.36 6.59 0.73
N VAL A 893 -57.25 5.83 -0.37
CA VAL A 893 -56.62 6.28 -1.62
C VAL A 893 -57.34 7.51 -2.15
N ALA A 894 -58.68 7.46 -2.22
CA ALA A 894 -59.50 8.59 -2.61
C ALA A 894 -59.28 9.82 -1.72
N ILE A 895 -59.21 9.64 -0.39
CA ILE A 895 -58.92 10.74 0.54
C ILE A 895 -57.56 11.35 0.25
N GLU A 896 -56.53 10.53 0.08
CA GLU A 896 -55.16 10.99 -0.19
C GLU A 896 -55.06 11.74 -1.51
N ASP A 897 -55.71 11.26 -2.56
CA ASP A 897 -55.68 11.90 -3.88
C ASP A 897 -56.36 13.27 -3.86
N ILE A 898 -57.51 13.40 -3.17
CA ILE A 898 -58.18 14.69 -2.99
C ILE A 898 -57.34 15.63 -2.11
N GLN A 899 -56.73 15.13 -1.03
CA GLN A 899 -55.85 15.93 -0.18
C GLN A 899 -54.61 16.41 -0.95
N LYS A 900 -54.01 15.55 -1.78
CA LYS A 900 -52.88 15.90 -2.64
C LYS A 900 -53.26 16.99 -3.63
N LYS A 901 -54.39 16.84 -4.35
CA LYS A 901 -54.92 17.86 -5.27
C LYS A 901 -55.23 19.17 -4.56
N THR A 902 -55.81 19.12 -3.37
CA THR A 902 -56.09 20.30 -2.54
C THR A 902 -54.79 21.03 -2.17
N THR A 903 -53.74 20.28 -1.85
CA THR A 903 -52.42 20.83 -1.49
C THR A 903 -51.71 21.42 -2.71
N GLU A 904 -51.70 20.74 -3.86
CA GLU A 904 -51.18 21.24 -5.14
C GLU A 904 -51.86 22.57 -5.52
N LEU A 905 -53.18 22.63 -5.39
CA LEU A 905 -53.96 23.83 -5.69
C LEU A 905 -53.68 24.96 -4.70
N ALA A 906 -53.54 24.64 -3.41
CA ALA A 906 -53.17 25.61 -2.39
C ALA A 906 -51.77 26.18 -2.64
N GLN A 907 -50.80 25.35 -3.00
CA GLN A 907 -49.43 25.77 -3.35
C GLN A 907 -49.43 26.69 -4.58
N ALA A 908 -50.12 26.32 -5.66
CA ALA A 908 -50.25 27.17 -6.86
C ALA A 908 -50.95 28.51 -6.54
N THR A 909 -51.91 28.50 -5.61
CA THR A 909 -52.61 29.72 -5.17
C THR A 909 -51.74 30.59 -4.23
N GLN A 910 -50.75 30.03 -3.54
CA GLN A 910 -49.87 30.77 -2.62
C GLN A 910 -48.54 31.18 -3.26
N GLN A 911 -48.24 30.72 -4.48
CA GLN A 911 -47.01 31.06 -5.18
C GLN A 911 -46.88 32.57 -5.45
N GLU A 912 -45.72 33.13 -5.11
CA GLU A 912 -45.29 34.51 -5.35
C GLU A 912 -43.90 34.51 -6.03
N PRO A 913 -43.72 35.11 -7.22
CA PRO A 913 -44.74 35.73 -8.07
C PRO A 913 -45.75 34.71 -8.62
N PRO A 914 -47.02 35.12 -8.83
CA PRO A 914 -48.07 34.21 -9.28
C PRO A 914 -47.83 33.74 -10.73
N ASP A 915 -47.84 32.43 -10.95
CA ASP A 915 -47.83 31.85 -12.30
C ASP A 915 -49.26 31.47 -12.73
N PRO A 916 -49.89 32.26 -13.62
CA PRO A 916 -51.26 32.00 -14.07
C PRO A 916 -51.38 30.69 -14.84
N LYS A 917 -50.33 30.22 -15.53
CA LYS A 917 -50.40 29.01 -16.34
C LYS A 917 -50.43 27.75 -15.46
N ILE A 918 -49.57 27.67 -14.44
CA ILE A 918 -49.56 26.55 -13.50
C ILE A 918 -50.87 26.51 -12.72
N LEU A 919 -51.34 27.67 -12.24
CA LEU A 919 -52.62 27.77 -11.54
C LEU A 919 -53.78 27.30 -12.44
N GLN A 920 -53.85 27.75 -13.69
CA GLN A 920 -54.89 27.34 -14.64
C GLN A 920 -54.82 25.85 -14.96
N MET A 921 -53.62 25.29 -15.14
CA MET A 921 -53.42 23.87 -15.42
C MET A 921 -53.93 23.00 -14.26
N VAL A 922 -53.56 23.32 -13.01
CA VAL A 922 -54.00 22.57 -11.83
C VAL A 922 -55.51 22.73 -11.62
N LEU A 923 -56.02 23.96 -11.76
CA LEU A 923 -57.43 24.28 -11.56
C LEU A 923 -58.34 23.61 -12.60
N GLN A 924 -57.94 23.63 -13.87
CA GLN A 924 -58.62 22.90 -14.95
C GLN A 924 -58.60 21.40 -14.69
N GLY A 925 -57.46 20.85 -14.27
CA GLY A 925 -57.33 19.44 -13.89
C GLY A 925 -58.15 19.03 -12.65
N CYS A 926 -58.65 19.99 -11.87
CA CYS A 926 -59.51 19.74 -10.70
C CYS A 926 -61.00 19.76 -11.06
N ILE A 927 -61.44 20.71 -11.90
CA ILE A 927 -62.86 21.04 -12.11
C ILE A 927 -63.34 20.66 -13.53
N GLY A 928 -62.42 20.62 -14.49
CA GLY A 928 -62.68 20.37 -15.91
C GLY A 928 -61.93 19.13 -16.43
N THR A 929 -61.92 18.04 -15.66
CA THR A 929 -61.33 16.76 -16.09
C THR A 929 -62.10 16.19 -17.28
N THR A 930 -61.42 16.05 -18.43
CA THR A 930 -62.00 15.50 -19.66
C THR A 930 -61.50 14.08 -20.00
N VAL A 931 -60.37 13.66 -19.43
CA VAL A 931 -59.67 12.42 -19.80
C VAL A 931 -59.70 11.36 -18.69
N ASN A 932 -59.47 11.76 -17.43
CA ASN A 932 -59.47 10.85 -16.28
C ASN A 932 -60.80 10.94 -15.52
N GLN A 933 -61.15 9.86 -14.82
CA GLN A 933 -62.26 9.81 -13.86
C GLN A 933 -62.11 10.96 -12.86
N GLY A 934 -63.01 11.95 -12.94
CA GLY A 934 -62.85 13.22 -12.21
C GLY A 934 -63.10 13.09 -10.70
N PRO A 935 -62.71 14.09 -9.89
CA PRO A 935 -62.99 14.11 -8.45
C PRO A 935 -64.47 13.89 -8.08
N MET A 936 -65.38 14.21 -9.01
CA MET A 936 -66.81 13.97 -8.86
C MET A 936 -67.17 12.48 -8.84
N GLU A 937 -66.50 11.64 -9.63
CA GLU A 937 -66.76 10.19 -9.67
C GLU A 937 -66.33 9.52 -8.37
N ILE A 938 -65.21 9.97 -7.79
CA ILE A 938 -64.77 9.56 -6.45
C ILE A 938 -65.87 9.85 -5.41
N ALA A 939 -66.47 11.05 -5.46
CA ALA A 939 -67.57 11.40 -4.56
C ALA A 939 -68.81 10.53 -4.80
N VAL A 940 -69.16 10.22 -6.05
CA VAL A 940 -70.29 9.35 -6.38
C VAL A 940 -70.06 7.93 -5.88
N VAL A 941 -68.90 7.32 -6.13
CA VAL A 941 -68.61 5.93 -5.75
C VAL A 941 -68.62 5.75 -4.22
N PHE A 942 -68.00 6.66 -3.46
CA PHE A 942 -67.80 6.47 -2.02
C PHE A 942 -68.84 7.17 -1.12
N LEU A 943 -69.58 8.16 -1.64
CA LEU A 943 -70.55 8.95 -0.86
C LEU A 943 -72.01 8.79 -1.33
N SER A 944 -72.29 8.15 -2.47
CA SER A 944 -73.68 7.92 -2.92
C SER A 944 -74.48 7.04 -1.96
N GLU A 945 -73.86 6.01 -1.35
CA GLU A 945 -74.50 5.14 -0.36
C GLU A 945 -74.99 5.88 0.90
N LEU A 946 -74.51 7.11 1.15
CA LEU A 946 -74.97 7.95 2.26
C LEU A 946 -76.27 8.70 1.95
N LEU A 947 -76.65 8.83 0.67
CA LEU A 947 -77.91 9.45 0.26
C LEU A 947 -79.12 8.58 0.60
N ASP A 948 -78.94 7.25 0.58
CA ASP A 948 -80.02 6.27 0.84
C ASP A 948 -80.35 6.11 2.34
N GLY A 949 -79.60 6.76 3.24
CA GLY A 949 -79.95 6.90 4.66
C GLY A 949 -79.99 5.61 5.50
N GLN A 950 -79.54 4.47 4.96
CA GLN A 950 -79.62 3.15 5.62
C GLN A 950 -78.39 2.78 6.48
N LYS A 951 -77.23 3.44 6.31
CA LYS A 951 -76.01 3.15 7.09
C LYS A 951 -75.40 4.41 7.72
N PRO A 952 -74.92 4.37 8.98
CA PRO A 952 -74.21 5.50 9.59
C PRO A 952 -72.88 5.74 8.84
N ALA A 953 -72.56 7.01 8.60
CA ALA A 953 -71.33 7.38 7.91
C ALA A 953 -70.09 6.88 8.68
N THR A 954 -69.23 6.12 8.00
CA THR A 954 -67.96 5.69 8.61
C THR A 954 -67.02 6.88 8.82
N LYS A 955 -66.07 6.73 9.75
CA LYS A 955 -65.07 7.76 10.07
C LYS A 955 -64.30 8.23 8.83
N LEU A 956 -64.00 7.32 7.90
CA LEU A 956 -63.33 7.60 6.63
C LEU A 956 -64.23 8.37 5.65
N GLN A 957 -65.51 8.02 5.53
CA GLN A 957 -66.46 8.77 4.70
C GLN A 957 -66.64 10.22 5.21
N ASN A 958 -66.72 10.42 6.53
CA ASN A 958 -66.77 11.76 7.11
C ASN A 958 -65.48 12.56 6.83
N LYS A 959 -64.31 11.90 6.91
CA LYS A 959 -63.02 12.52 6.56
C LYS A 959 -63.00 12.92 5.08
N LEU A 960 -63.43 12.05 4.17
CA LEU A 960 -63.52 12.33 2.72
C LEU A 960 -64.42 13.54 2.43
N ARG A 961 -65.57 13.66 3.11
CA ARG A 961 -66.46 14.82 2.98
C ARG A 961 -65.82 16.12 3.43
N LEU A 962 -65.11 16.11 4.55
CA LEU A 962 -64.36 17.29 5.00
C LEU A 962 -63.27 17.67 3.99
N CYS A 963 -62.57 16.68 3.43
CA CYS A 963 -61.59 16.90 2.36
C CYS A 963 -62.22 17.52 1.12
N PHE A 964 -63.38 17.04 0.66
CA PHE A 964 -64.08 17.64 -0.48
C PHE A 964 -64.61 19.05 -0.18
N LYS A 965 -65.02 19.34 1.06
CA LYS A 965 -65.44 20.68 1.47
C LYS A 965 -64.27 21.66 1.43
N ASP A 966 -63.10 21.25 1.91
CA ASP A 966 -61.87 22.06 1.82
C ASP A 966 -61.43 22.22 0.35
N PHE A 967 -61.43 21.14 -0.43
CA PHE A 967 -61.14 21.14 -1.86
C PHE A 967 -62.02 22.14 -2.63
N SER A 968 -63.34 22.09 -2.44
CA SER A 968 -64.28 23.04 -3.07
C SER A 968 -63.96 24.49 -2.69
N LYS A 969 -63.64 24.76 -1.42
CA LYS A 969 -63.22 26.10 -0.97
C LYS A 969 -61.92 26.56 -1.65
N LYS A 970 -60.91 25.70 -1.73
CA LYS A 970 -59.64 26.00 -2.40
C LYS A 970 -59.80 26.22 -3.90
N CYS A 971 -60.71 25.49 -4.56
CA CYS A 971 -61.12 25.75 -5.94
C CYS A 971 -61.72 27.14 -6.13
N ALA A 972 -62.59 27.58 -5.22
CA ALA A 972 -63.14 28.94 -5.26
C ALA A 972 -62.07 30.02 -5.07
N ASP A 973 -61.15 29.81 -4.13
CA ASP A 973 -60.03 30.73 -3.87
C ASP A 973 -59.11 30.84 -5.09
N ALA A 974 -58.77 29.70 -5.72
CA ALA A 974 -57.97 29.63 -6.93
C ALA A 974 -58.66 30.31 -8.14
N LEU A 975 -59.97 30.14 -8.32
CA LEU A 975 -60.75 30.84 -9.35
C LEU A 975 -60.73 32.35 -9.15
N ARG A 976 -60.87 32.81 -7.89
CA ARG A 976 -60.79 34.23 -7.55
C ARG A 976 -59.41 34.80 -7.84
N LYS A 977 -58.35 34.06 -7.49
CA LYS A 977 -56.97 34.47 -7.82
C LYS A 977 -56.74 34.49 -9.33
N ASN A 978 -57.19 33.48 -10.07
CA ASN A 978 -57.05 33.44 -11.54
C ASN A 978 -57.78 34.62 -12.21
N LYS A 979 -58.98 34.98 -11.75
CA LYS A 979 -59.73 36.13 -12.27
C LYS A 979 -58.96 37.46 -12.18
N ASN A 980 -58.11 37.60 -11.17
CA ASN A 980 -57.28 38.80 -10.99
C ASN A 980 -55.99 38.77 -11.83
N LEU A 981 -55.59 37.60 -12.37
CA LEU A 981 -54.34 37.40 -13.11
C LEU A 981 -54.52 37.36 -14.63
N ILE A 982 -55.75 37.15 -15.14
CA ILE A 982 -56.03 36.98 -16.58
C ILE A 982 -56.10 38.29 -17.37
N GLY A 983 -55.71 38.22 -18.65
CA GLY A 983 -55.93 39.26 -19.65
C GLY A 983 -57.36 39.25 -20.24
N ALA A 984 -57.63 40.16 -21.18
CA ALA A 984 -58.94 40.26 -21.84
C ALA A 984 -59.25 39.05 -22.75
N ASP A 985 -58.22 38.40 -23.27
CA ASP A 985 -58.22 37.21 -24.13
C ASP A 985 -58.69 35.93 -23.40
N GLN A 986 -58.44 35.82 -22.09
CA GLN A 986 -58.78 34.64 -21.30
C GLN A 986 -60.08 34.76 -20.49
N ARG A 987 -60.86 35.84 -20.68
CA ARG A 987 -62.13 36.05 -19.94
C ARG A 987 -63.18 34.98 -20.24
N ASP A 988 -63.21 34.50 -21.48
CA ASP A 988 -64.16 33.45 -21.90
C ASP A 988 -63.80 32.11 -21.27
N TYR A 989 -62.51 31.81 -21.20
CA TYR A 989 -61.98 30.65 -20.52
C TYR A 989 -62.29 30.66 -19.02
N GLN A 990 -62.08 31.80 -18.35
CA GLN A 990 -62.46 31.97 -16.94
C GLN A 990 -63.97 31.80 -16.71
N ARG A 991 -64.82 32.35 -17.59
CA ARG A 991 -66.28 32.16 -17.50
C ARG A 991 -66.66 30.68 -17.60
N GLU A 992 -65.99 29.92 -18.44
CA GLU A 992 -66.23 28.48 -18.57
C GLU A 992 -65.73 27.70 -17.34
N LEU A 993 -64.58 28.05 -16.76
CA LEU A 993 -64.13 27.47 -15.49
C LEU A 993 -65.10 27.78 -14.33
N GLU A 994 -65.61 29.00 -14.26
CA GLU A 994 -66.64 29.38 -13.28
C GLU A 994 -67.91 28.53 -13.48
N ARG A 995 -68.40 28.35 -14.71
CA ARG A 995 -69.55 27.46 -14.99
C ARG A 995 -69.29 26.02 -14.57
N ASN A 996 -68.12 25.48 -14.89
CA ASN A 996 -67.73 24.12 -14.51
C ASN A 996 -67.67 23.97 -12.98
N TYR A 997 -67.20 24.99 -12.27
CA TYR A 997 -67.20 25.00 -10.80
C TYR A 997 -68.60 25.05 -10.20
N HIS A 998 -69.52 25.84 -10.76
CA HIS A 998 -70.91 25.85 -10.30
C HIS A 998 -71.59 24.51 -10.55
N ARG A 999 -71.33 23.86 -11.70
CA ARG A 999 -71.82 22.51 -12.00
C ARG A 999 -71.24 21.46 -11.04
N PHE A 1000 -69.93 21.53 -10.78
CA PHE A 1000 -69.23 20.65 -9.85
C PHE A 1000 -69.79 20.79 -8.43
N THR A 1001 -69.87 22.03 -7.91
CA THR A 1001 -70.38 22.33 -6.58
C THR A 1001 -71.85 21.94 -6.44
N GLY A 1002 -72.69 22.22 -7.46
CA GLY A 1002 -74.10 21.84 -7.45
C GLY A 1002 -74.33 20.34 -7.35
N ARG A 1003 -73.48 19.52 -8.00
CA ARG A 1003 -73.55 18.04 -7.90
C ARG A 1003 -72.93 17.51 -6.60
N LEU A 1004 -71.93 18.20 -6.07
CA LEU A 1004 -71.18 17.78 -4.88
C LEU A 1004 -71.89 18.11 -3.56
N MET A 1005 -72.57 19.27 -3.48
CA MET A 1005 -73.29 19.72 -2.28
C MET A 1005 -74.29 18.71 -1.69
N PRO A 1006 -75.13 18.00 -2.47
CA PRO A 1006 -76.02 16.97 -1.92
C PRO A 1006 -75.28 15.77 -1.32
N LEU A 1007 -74.07 15.46 -1.79
CA LEU A 1007 -73.23 14.37 -1.27
C LEU A 1007 -72.46 14.75 0.01
N ILE A 1008 -72.17 16.06 0.19
CA ILE A 1008 -71.38 16.56 1.33
C ILE A 1008 -72.25 17.04 2.49
N THR A 1009 -73.49 17.44 2.27
CA THR A 1009 -74.36 17.98 3.32
C THR A 1009 -75.21 16.87 3.94
N ILE A 1010 -75.09 16.59 5.24
CA ILE A 1010 -76.05 15.68 5.89
C ILE A 1010 -77.32 16.48 6.13
N ASN A 1011 -78.42 16.10 5.48
CA ASN A 1011 -79.75 16.49 5.96
C ASN A 1011 -80.09 15.68 7.21
N ASN A 1012 -79.40 15.93 8.32
CA ASN A 1012 -79.74 15.40 9.64
C ASN A 1012 -80.72 16.32 10.40
N VAL A 1013 -81.39 17.24 9.69
CA VAL A 1013 -82.29 18.22 10.33
C VAL A 1013 -83.74 17.72 10.41
N GLU A 1014 -84.15 16.68 9.67
CA GLU A 1014 -85.56 16.23 9.71
C GLU A 1014 -85.86 15.08 10.69
N ARG A 1015 -84.86 14.35 11.20
CA ARG A 1015 -85.12 13.24 12.16
C ARG A 1015 -85.24 13.65 13.63
N PHE A 1016 -84.84 14.86 14.02
CA PHE A 1016 -84.99 15.34 15.40
C PHE A 1016 -86.28 16.15 15.66
N LEU A 1017 -87.06 16.49 14.64
CA LEU A 1017 -88.31 17.24 14.78
C LEU A 1017 -89.58 16.35 14.80
N HIS A 1018 -89.44 15.03 14.70
CA HIS A 1018 -90.57 14.08 14.71
C HIS A 1018 -90.58 13.08 15.87
N SER A 1019 -89.69 13.21 16.85
CA SER A 1019 -89.74 12.39 18.09
C SER A 1019 -90.29 13.15 19.30
N SER A 1020 -90.93 14.29 19.08
CA SER A 1020 -91.63 15.07 20.10
C SER A 1020 -92.99 15.50 19.57
N HIS A 1021 -93.86 14.51 19.37
CA HIS A 1021 -95.31 14.64 19.47
C HIS A 1021 -95.93 13.30 19.87
#